data_AF-A0A139WYR4-F1
#
_entry.id   AF-A0A139WYR4-F1
#
_cell.length_a   1.000
_cell.length_b   1.000
_cell.length_c   1.000
_cell.angle_alpha   90.00
_cell.angle_beta   90.00
_cell.angle_gamma   90.00
#
_symmetry.space_group_name_H-M   'P 1'
#
loop_
_entity.id
_entity.type
_entity.pdbx_description
1 polymer ?
#
loop_
_entity_poly.entity_id
_entity_poly.type
_entity_poly.pdbx_seq_one_letter_code
_entity_poly.pdbx_strand_id
1 'polypeptide(L)'
;MTSSHSSITDLNKAIDNYNPFDRSLVVRNHDIWNQSFPDVPSINAHASDSIFQAIKQIRAGKRSVIGITIKAEKGLGKSHLIGRIRHQLQSEGECFFVYMSEVDYGDLNKINSKFLNTLTSSLKQTGTQGVMQWQELATALLNEVYNSNHTPQDLIKRFPVVLAQKPKIVDELTAKLLKLKSNIENPYLLQAILWTLCSDKVSFAINWLAGRDLAQSQADAMGLPNSSQEDKETEAFQSVCQILDLIGDYRTIVISFDELESLNCNEQGFTRAQVVALLAKDLYSKIKRGVLILNMYAETWTHQVKVVPHAEAVIDRIGEKTFDLKHLNSDDVITLVSYWLKDFYDNKGLTPIHQVYPFYEGELREIGKEKPIVRRVLQWCAENWKIPGNDPPKLPKKPLHEVEIAFNKELKILEQTIDNYFDDSSLIADAIYFGLIAIKGETIEKIKIEDIEELKLKTTDQPYLHFKIYGKENGKIVKIVVSVIQDSSARFVSAGLKRLIDYKKFDMTRGCLIRSKEINPKTQGKTYLDQLLSKELGGEFVKLTIEDIKPLLAILFLWKSRKDYEVNEQEITQFIHQTKIVANNYIIKEILSVPSGKIPSGLVEEDCITGKIQQNINITEQTQDVNIMVDNLFMKLGL
;
A
#
# COMPACT_ATOMS: atom_id res chain seq x y z
N MET A 1 -13.87 -45.29 -16.05
CA MET A 1 -14.76 -44.11 -16.16
C MET A 1 -14.19 -43.23 -17.26
N THR A 2 -14.88 -43.10 -18.38
CA THR A 2 -14.44 -42.33 -19.54
C THR A 2 -14.53 -40.84 -19.23
N SER A 3 -13.37 -40.24 -18.95
CA SER A 3 -13.21 -38.80 -18.76
C SER A 3 -13.64 -38.06 -20.04
N SER A 4 -14.73 -37.30 -19.97
CA SER A 4 -15.20 -36.48 -21.10
C SER A 4 -14.36 -35.21 -21.19
N HIS A 5 -13.27 -35.27 -21.95
CA HIS A 5 -12.46 -34.08 -22.26
C HIS A 5 -13.17 -33.20 -23.29
N SER A 6 -12.91 -31.89 -23.27
CA SER A 6 -13.41 -30.97 -24.30
C SER A 6 -12.82 -31.31 -25.68
N SER A 7 -13.44 -30.80 -26.76
CA SER A 7 -12.94 -31.07 -28.11
C SER A 7 -11.52 -30.52 -28.29
N ILE A 8 -10.67 -31.24 -29.05
CA ILE A 8 -9.28 -30.81 -29.34
C ILE A 8 -9.28 -29.44 -30.03
N THR A 9 -10.28 -29.18 -30.88
CA THR A 9 -10.42 -27.89 -31.58
C THR A 9 -10.65 -26.73 -30.61
N ASP A 10 -11.50 -26.90 -29.60
CA ASP A 10 -11.77 -25.87 -28.60
C ASP A 10 -10.56 -25.63 -27.69
N LEU A 11 -9.86 -26.70 -27.30
CA LEU A 11 -8.63 -26.63 -26.50
C LEU A 11 -7.52 -25.89 -27.26
N ASN A 12 -7.28 -26.26 -28.52
CA ASN A 12 -6.27 -25.61 -29.38
C ASN A 12 -6.58 -24.13 -29.56
N LYS A 13 -7.84 -23.77 -29.83
CA LYS A 13 -8.27 -22.38 -29.94
C LYS A 13 -8.04 -21.60 -28.63
N ALA A 14 -8.26 -22.22 -27.47
CA ALA A 14 -7.99 -21.57 -26.20
C ALA A 14 -6.49 -21.33 -25.98
N ILE A 15 -5.64 -22.29 -26.34
CA ILE A 15 -4.17 -22.21 -26.23
C ILE A 15 -3.61 -21.13 -27.15
N ASP A 16 -4.05 -21.09 -28.41
CA ASP A 16 -3.57 -20.10 -29.40
C ASP A 16 -3.97 -18.66 -29.03
N ASN A 17 -5.12 -18.48 -28.39
CA ASN A 17 -5.64 -17.15 -28.07
C ASN A 17 -5.00 -16.51 -26.83
N TYR A 18 -4.52 -17.31 -25.86
CA TYR A 18 -4.06 -16.78 -24.58
C TYR A 18 -3.07 -17.72 -23.88
N ASN A 19 -1.91 -17.19 -23.52
CA ASN A 19 -0.93 -17.87 -22.68
C ASN A 19 -1.12 -17.46 -21.20
N PRO A 20 -1.56 -18.37 -20.30
CA PRO A 20 -1.77 -18.04 -18.90
C PRO A 20 -0.46 -17.76 -18.12
N PHE A 21 0.69 -18.09 -18.71
CA PHE A 21 2.01 -17.84 -18.15
C PHE A 21 2.66 -16.56 -18.69
N ASP A 22 2.11 -15.95 -19.75
CA ASP A 22 2.58 -14.68 -20.32
C ASP A 22 2.02 -13.48 -19.54
N ARG A 23 2.44 -13.42 -18.28
CA ARG A 23 2.10 -12.35 -17.32
C ARG A 23 3.25 -12.16 -16.35
N SER A 24 3.26 -11.04 -15.64
CA SER A 24 4.25 -10.84 -14.58
C SER A 24 4.18 -11.95 -13.53
N LEU A 25 5.31 -12.64 -13.34
CA LEU A 25 5.50 -13.70 -12.35
C LEU A 25 5.90 -13.18 -10.96
N VAL A 26 5.91 -11.85 -10.81
CA VAL A 26 6.24 -11.16 -9.56
C VAL A 26 4.97 -10.92 -8.77
N VAL A 27 4.95 -11.39 -7.53
CA VAL A 27 3.88 -11.09 -6.57
C VAL A 27 4.24 -9.79 -5.86
N ARG A 28 3.32 -8.83 -5.90
CA ARG A 28 3.44 -7.49 -5.32
C ARG A 28 2.47 -7.33 -4.15
N ASN A 29 2.54 -6.21 -3.42
CA ASN A 29 1.69 -5.94 -2.26
C ASN A 29 0.19 -6.19 -2.54
N HIS A 30 -0.37 -5.65 -3.62
CA HIS A 30 -1.77 -5.88 -3.98
C HIS A 30 -2.12 -7.35 -4.27
N ASP A 31 -1.17 -8.16 -4.78
CA ASP A 31 -1.36 -9.59 -5.06
C ASP A 31 -1.44 -10.40 -3.74
N ILE A 32 -0.98 -9.84 -2.62
CA ILE A 32 -1.13 -10.44 -1.28
C ILE A 32 -2.55 -10.24 -0.75
N TRP A 33 -3.17 -9.10 -1.09
CA TRP A 33 -4.52 -8.76 -0.67
C TRP A 33 -5.60 -9.31 -1.61
N ASN A 34 -5.27 -9.44 -2.89
CA ASN A 34 -6.14 -9.95 -3.94
C ASN A 34 -5.63 -11.29 -4.45
N GLN A 35 -6.49 -12.28 -4.63
CA GLN A 35 -6.10 -13.59 -5.17
C GLN A 35 -5.81 -13.50 -6.69
N SER A 36 -4.61 -13.07 -7.05
CA SER A 36 -4.18 -12.87 -8.45
C SER A 36 -3.34 -14.02 -9.02
N PHE A 37 -2.94 -14.97 -8.18
CA PHE A 37 -2.21 -16.18 -8.54
C PHE A 37 -2.86 -17.42 -7.90
N PRO A 38 -2.73 -18.60 -8.54
CA PRO A 38 -3.23 -19.85 -7.98
C PRO A 38 -2.49 -20.21 -6.70
N ASP A 39 -3.24 -20.55 -5.65
CA ASP A 39 -2.67 -21.07 -4.41
C ASP A 39 -2.31 -22.55 -4.58
N VAL A 40 -1.05 -22.92 -4.29
CA VAL A 40 -0.57 -24.31 -4.35
C VAL A 40 -0.20 -24.78 -2.93
N PRO A 41 -1.11 -25.42 -2.18
CA PRO A 41 -0.92 -25.67 -0.74
C PRO A 41 0.29 -26.53 -0.39
N SER A 42 0.66 -27.49 -1.25
CA SER A 42 1.77 -28.41 -1.01
C SER A 42 3.15 -27.72 -1.00
N ILE A 43 3.33 -26.68 -1.82
CA ILE A 43 4.62 -26.00 -1.96
C ILE A 43 4.91 -25.23 -0.68
N ASN A 44 6.06 -25.51 -0.05
CA ASN A 44 6.48 -24.92 1.21
C ASN A 44 5.44 -25.06 2.36
N ALA A 45 4.63 -26.13 2.35
CA ALA A 45 3.64 -26.42 3.38
C ALA A 45 4.25 -26.40 4.80
N HIS A 46 5.49 -26.87 4.96
CA HIS A 46 6.21 -26.87 6.25
C HIS A 46 6.29 -25.48 6.90
N ALA A 47 6.41 -24.42 6.10
CA ALA A 47 6.48 -23.04 6.59
C ALA A 47 5.07 -22.51 6.95
N SER A 48 4.07 -22.68 6.07
CA SER A 48 2.70 -22.23 6.36
C SER A 48 2.09 -22.98 7.54
N ASP A 49 2.27 -24.29 7.63
CA ASP A 49 1.72 -25.13 8.70
C ASP A 49 2.28 -24.70 10.07
N SER A 50 3.56 -24.33 10.10
CA SER A 50 4.21 -23.82 11.31
C SER A 50 3.66 -22.47 11.76
N ILE A 51 3.26 -21.61 10.82
CA ILE A 51 2.62 -20.32 11.08
C ILE A 51 1.20 -20.55 11.62
N PHE A 52 0.40 -21.41 10.98
CA PHE A 52 -0.92 -21.77 11.50
C PHE A 52 -0.86 -22.45 12.87
N GLN A 53 0.17 -23.26 13.11
CA GLN A 53 0.42 -23.83 14.44
C GLN A 53 0.77 -22.75 15.46
N ALA A 54 1.57 -21.74 15.10
CA ALA A 54 1.88 -20.60 15.97
C ALA A 54 0.61 -19.83 16.36
N ILE A 55 -0.27 -19.55 15.39
CA ILE A 55 -1.58 -18.92 15.64
C ILE A 55 -2.41 -19.76 16.62
N LYS A 56 -2.50 -21.09 16.41
CA LYS A 56 -3.20 -22.00 17.33
C LYS A 56 -2.59 -21.99 18.74
N GLN A 57 -1.27 -21.92 18.88
CA GLN A 57 -0.59 -21.84 20.18
C GLN A 57 -0.93 -20.55 20.92
N ILE A 58 -0.99 -19.42 20.21
CA ILE A 58 -1.33 -18.11 20.78
C ILE A 58 -2.80 -18.09 21.22
N ARG A 59 -3.71 -18.58 20.39
CA ARG A 59 -5.14 -18.68 20.73
C ARG A 59 -5.38 -19.58 21.94
N ALA A 60 -4.61 -20.65 22.09
CA ALA A 60 -4.68 -21.54 23.25
C ALA A 60 -4.01 -20.95 24.51
N GLY A 61 -3.50 -19.71 24.48
CA GLY A 61 -2.82 -19.07 25.60
C GLY A 61 -1.45 -19.66 25.95
N LYS A 62 -0.89 -20.52 25.10
CA LYS A 62 0.42 -21.17 25.35
C LYS A 62 1.60 -20.23 25.10
N ARG A 63 1.39 -19.23 24.25
CA ARG A 63 2.34 -18.16 23.90
C ARG A 63 1.56 -16.86 23.71
N SER A 64 2.19 -15.72 23.94
CA SER A 64 1.65 -14.41 23.58
C SER A 64 2.02 -14.06 22.14
N VAL A 65 3.33 -14.07 21.86
CA VAL A 65 3.89 -13.68 20.57
C VAL A 65 4.87 -14.75 20.09
N ILE A 66 4.93 -14.97 18.78
CA ILE A 66 5.90 -15.87 18.14
C ILE A 66 6.52 -15.13 16.95
N GLY A 67 7.86 -15.06 16.91
CA GLY A 67 8.62 -14.57 15.76
C GLY A 67 9.04 -15.69 14.84
N ILE A 68 8.89 -15.46 13.54
CA ILE A 68 9.17 -16.43 12.49
C ILE A 68 10.00 -15.74 11.40
N THR A 69 11.21 -16.24 11.16
CA THR A 69 12.05 -15.82 10.03
C THR A 69 11.94 -16.83 8.91
N ILE A 70 11.56 -16.36 7.71
CA ILE A 70 11.57 -17.15 6.48
C ILE A 70 12.74 -16.69 5.62
N LYS A 71 13.66 -17.63 5.35
CA LYS A 71 14.81 -17.41 4.47
C LYS A 71 14.55 -18.06 3.13
N ALA A 72 14.69 -17.29 2.07
CA ALA A 72 14.70 -17.85 0.72
C ALA A 72 15.31 -16.88 -0.27
N GLU A 73 16.02 -17.41 -1.25
CA GLU A 73 16.49 -16.64 -2.40
C GLU A 73 15.33 -16.04 -3.23
N LYS A 74 15.69 -15.20 -4.19
CA LYS A 74 14.74 -14.55 -5.10
C LYS A 74 14.00 -15.59 -5.95
N GLY A 75 12.67 -15.47 -6.03
CA GLY A 75 11.84 -16.31 -6.91
C GLY A 75 11.49 -17.71 -6.38
N LEU A 76 11.88 -18.07 -5.14
CA LEU A 76 11.47 -19.30 -4.44
C LEU A 76 10.01 -19.29 -3.93
N GLY A 77 9.33 -18.13 -3.97
CA GLY A 77 7.92 -18.01 -3.61
C GLY A 77 7.63 -17.46 -2.21
N LYS A 78 8.49 -16.61 -1.63
CA LYS A 78 8.21 -15.94 -0.33
C LYS A 78 6.88 -15.19 -0.34
N SER A 79 6.70 -14.25 -1.24
CA SER A 79 5.47 -13.45 -1.32
C SER A 79 4.25 -14.30 -1.72
N HIS A 80 4.43 -15.35 -2.53
CA HIS A 80 3.35 -16.33 -2.80
C HIS A 80 2.89 -17.04 -1.52
N LEU A 81 3.83 -17.49 -0.68
CA LEU A 81 3.52 -18.11 0.61
C LEU A 81 2.75 -17.13 1.53
N ILE A 82 3.17 -15.86 1.56
CA ILE A 82 2.50 -14.83 2.36
C ILE A 82 1.07 -14.56 1.87
N GLY A 83 0.85 -14.44 0.56
CA GLY A 83 -0.49 -14.29 -0.01
C GLY A 83 -1.38 -15.49 0.31
N ARG A 84 -0.87 -16.72 0.16
CA ARG A 84 -1.61 -17.93 0.55
C ARG A 84 -2.04 -17.90 2.02
N ILE A 85 -1.12 -17.54 2.92
CA ILE A 85 -1.41 -17.41 4.35
C ILE A 85 -2.51 -16.37 4.55
N ARG A 86 -2.41 -15.20 3.93
CA ARG A 86 -3.42 -14.15 4.01
C ARG A 86 -4.81 -14.63 3.54
N HIS A 87 -4.91 -15.24 2.36
CA HIS A 87 -6.18 -15.71 1.83
C HIS A 87 -6.81 -16.79 2.73
N GLN A 88 -6.00 -17.71 3.25
CA GLN A 88 -6.48 -18.70 4.20
C GLN A 88 -6.98 -18.06 5.51
N LEU A 89 -6.23 -17.12 6.08
CA LEU A 89 -6.66 -16.38 7.28
C LEU A 89 -7.94 -15.59 7.06
N GLN A 90 -8.16 -15.05 5.86
CA GLN A 90 -9.41 -14.39 5.49
C GLN A 90 -10.59 -15.34 5.53
N SER A 91 -10.42 -16.55 4.98
CA SER A 91 -11.47 -17.56 4.91
C SER A 91 -11.82 -18.15 6.28
N GLU A 92 -10.85 -18.24 7.19
CA GLU A 92 -11.04 -18.87 8.50
C GLU A 92 -11.72 -17.95 9.53
N GLY A 93 -11.66 -16.63 9.39
CA GLY A 93 -12.47 -15.72 10.22
C GLY A 93 -11.82 -15.12 11.47
N GLU A 94 -10.55 -15.41 11.71
CA GLU A 94 -10.04 -15.45 13.10
C GLU A 94 -8.78 -14.62 13.35
N CYS A 95 -8.21 -14.00 12.32
CA CYS A 95 -6.99 -13.22 12.43
C CYS A 95 -7.10 -11.91 11.67
N PHE A 96 -6.41 -10.89 12.19
CA PHE A 96 -6.11 -9.69 11.41
C PHE A 96 -4.75 -9.84 10.76
N PHE A 97 -4.60 -9.26 9.58
CA PHE A 97 -3.37 -9.34 8.81
C PHE A 97 -2.83 -7.95 8.47
N VAL A 98 -1.51 -7.81 8.58
CA VAL A 98 -0.74 -6.61 8.26
C VAL A 98 0.43 -7.02 7.39
N TYR A 99 0.64 -6.31 6.28
CA TYR A 99 1.72 -6.57 5.33
C TYR A 99 2.46 -5.29 5.01
N MET A 100 3.79 -5.33 5.17
CA MET A 100 4.71 -4.24 4.85
C MET A 100 5.71 -4.70 3.80
N SER A 101 5.80 -3.97 2.70
CA SER A 101 6.62 -4.30 1.53
C SER A 101 7.55 -3.13 1.15
N GLU A 102 8.39 -3.31 0.13
CA GLU A 102 9.39 -2.33 -0.32
C GLU A 102 8.86 -0.90 -0.43
N VAL A 103 7.65 -0.72 -0.96
CA VAL A 103 7.06 0.61 -1.20
C VAL A 103 6.67 1.32 0.10
N ASP A 104 6.51 0.58 1.20
CA ASP A 104 6.01 1.10 2.47
C ASP A 104 7.11 1.62 3.39
N TYR A 105 8.34 1.09 3.28
CA TYR A 105 9.43 1.42 4.20
C TYR A 105 9.88 2.90 4.12
N GLY A 106 9.81 3.51 2.93
CA GLY A 106 10.17 4.93 2.73
C GLY A 106 11.48 5.35 3.41
N ASP A 107 11.41 6.44 4.19
CA ASP A 107 12.49 6.94 5.02
C ASP A 107 12.66 6.07 6.29
N LEU A 108 13.79 5.36 6.38
CA LEU A 108 14.11 4.45 7.48
C LEU A 108 14.30 5.16 8.84
N ASN A 109 14.48 6.48 8.86
CA ASN A 109 14.52 7.25 10.12
C ASN A 109 13.12 7.48 10.71
N LYS A 110 12.06 7.20 9.94
CA LYS A 110 10.65 7.36 10.33
C LYS A 110 9.89 6.04 10.30
N ILE A 111 10.58 4.93 10.62
CA ILE A 111 10.07 3.58 10.44
C ILE A 111 8.79 3.31 11.25
N ASN A 112 8.64 3.86 12.46
CA ASN A 112 7.44 3.72 13.28
C ASN A 112 6.26 4.45 12.64
N SER A 113 6.47 5.69 12.16
CA SER A 113 5.45 6.43 11.42
C SER A 113 5.07 5.69 10.13
N LYS A 114 6.04 5.12 9.41
CA LYS A 114 5.79 4.33 8.21
C LYS A 114 5.03 3.04 8.53
N PHE A 115 5.39 2.34 9.60
CA PHE A 115 4.66 1.17 10.05
C PHE A 115 3.24 1.50 10.54
N LEU A 116 3.03 2.64 11.20
CA LEU A 116 1.67 3.11 11.57
C LEU A 116 0.80 3.33 10.33
N ASN A 117 1.36 3.96 9.29
CA ASN A 117 0.69 4.13 8.01
C ASN A 117 0.34 2.76 7.39
N THR A 118 1.28 1.82 7.37
CA THR A 118 1.07 0.46 6.84
C THR A 118 0.05 -0.34 7.65
N LEU A 119 0.09 -0.25 8.98
CA LEU A 119 -0.89 -0.86 9.87
C LEU A 119 -2.29 -0.34 9.54
N THR A 120 -2.41 0.98 9.43
CA THR A 120 -3.70 1.64 9.16
C THR A 120 -4.25 1.32 7.78
N SER A 121 -3.39 1.28 6.76
CA SER A 121 -3.77 0.88 5.40
C SER A 121 -4.10 -0.61 5.30
N SER A 122 -3.37 -1.47 6.01
CA SER A 122 -3.67 -2.90 6.11
C SER A 122 -5.02 -3.15 6.77
N LEU A 123 -5.36 -2.39 7.82
CA LEU A 123 -6.65 -2.50 8.51
C LEU A 123 -7.84 -1.93 7.71
N LYS A 124 -7.57 -1.11 6.68
CA LYS A 124 -8.57 -0.70 5.68
C LYS A 124 -8.95 -1.84 4.73
N GLN A 125 -8.09 -2.86 4.57
CA GLN A 125 -8.38 -3.99 3.69
C GLN A 125 -9.54 -4.82 4.20
N THR A 126 -10.22 -5.51 3.28
CA THR A 126 -11.36 -6.38 3.60
C THR A 126 -10.91 -7.48 4.56
N GLY A 127 -11.54 -7.53 5.72
CA GLY A 127 -11.38 -8.56 6.71
C GLY A 127 -12.13 -9.84 6.34
N THR A 128 -12.55 -10.53 7.38
CA THR A 128 -13.16 -11.85 7.32
C THR A 128 -14.66 -11.80 7.10
N GLN A 129 -15.29 -10.70 7.52
CA GLN A 129 -16.73 -10.49 7.43
C GLN A 129 -17.10 -9.67 6.19
N GLY A 130 -16.23 -9.57 5.19
CA GLY A 130 -16.53 -8.82 3.96
C GLY A 130 -16.62 -7.30 4.14
N VAL A 131 -16.19 -6.78 5.28
CA VAL A 131 -16.04 -5.34 5.57
C VAL A 131 -14.59 -5.04 5.94
N MET A 132 -14.23 -3.78 6.20
CA MET A 132 -12.84 -3.46 6.58
C MET A 132 -12.49 -4.03 7.96
N GLN A 133 -11.23 -4.45 8.18
CA GLN A 133 -10.76 -4.92 9.49
C GLN A 133 -10.95 -3.84 10.60
N TRP A 134 -10.84 -2.55 10.25
CA TRP A 134 -11.20 -1.44 11.14
C TRP A 134 -12.63 -1.52 11.68
N GLN A 135 -13.59 -1.84 10.81
CA GLN A 135 -15.00 -1.93 11.16
C GLN A 135 -15.29 -3.19 11.97
N GLU A 136 -14.57 -4.29 11.71
CA GLU A 136 -14.61 -5.49 12.56
C GLU A 136 -14.13 -5.18 13.98
N LEU A 137 -13.04 -4.40 14.13
CA LEU A 137 -12.55 -3.98 15.44
C LEU A 137 -13.54 -3.06 16.16
N ALA A 138 -14.08 -2.05 15.47
CA ALA A 138 -15.09 -1.16 16.03
C ALA A 138 -16.33 -1.93 16.51
N THR A 139 -16.74 -2.94 15.74
CA THR A 139 -17.85 -3.82 16.10
C THR A 139 -17.55 -4.67 17.32
N ALA A 140 -16.35 -5.25 17.40
CA ALA A 140 -15.92 -6.04 18.56
C ALA A 140 -15.91 -5.19 19.84
N LEU A 141 -15.42 -3.96 19.76
CA LEU A 141 -15.43 -2.99 20.86
C LEU A 141 -16.87 -2.70 21.34
N LEU A 142 -17.80 -2.42 20.43
CA LEU A 142 -19.19 -2.13 20.79
C LEU A 142 -19.90 -3.36 21.35
N ASN A 143 -19.63 -4.55 20.81
CA ASN A 143 -20.17 -5.80 21.31
C ASN A 143 -19.69 -6.10 22.74
N GLU A 144 -18.43 -5.79 23.08
CA GLU A 144 -17.94 -5.93 24.46
C GLU A 144 -18.65 -4.98 25.42
N VAL A 145 -18.83 -3.71 25.03
CA VAL A 145 -19.49 -2.69 25.87
C VAL A 145 -20.92 -3.08 26.23
N TYR A 146 -21.64 -3.67 25.27
CA TYR A 146 -23.07 -3.94 25.39
C TYR A 146 -23.43 -5.41 25.57
N ASN A 147 -22.41 -6.28 25.66
CA ASN A 147 -22.58 -7.72 25.70
C ASN A 147 -23.54 -8.21 24.59
N SER A 148 -23.33 -7.69 23.37
CA SER A 148 -24.16 -7.93 22.20
C SER A 148 -23.40 -8.72 21.13
N ASN A 149 -24.12 -9.24 20.14
CA ASN A 149 -23.54 -10.00 19.02
C ASN A 149 -23.95 -9.36 17.68
N HIS A 150 -23.73 -8.07 17.53
CA HIS A 150 -23.98 -7.37 16.28
C HIS A 150 -22.95 -7.75 15.21
N THR A 151 -23.41 -7.83 13.96
CA THR A 151 -22.51 -7.94 12.82
C THR A 151 -21.97 -6.55 12.45
N PRO A 152 -20.77 -6.46 11.87
CA PRO A 152 -20.24 -5.20 11.36
C PRO A 152 -21.14 -4.55 10.31
N GLN A 153 -21.73 -5.33 9.42
CA GLN A 153 -22.66 -4.82 8.40
C GLN A 153 -23.88 -4.17 9.03
N ASP A 154 -24.45 -4.77 10.08
CA ASP A 154 -25.56 -4.18 10.82
C ASP A 154 -25.17 -2.83 11.42
N LEU A 155 -23.99 -2.75 12.04
CA LEU A 155 -23.52 -1.50 12.66
C LEU A 155 -23.20 -0.43 11.63
N ILE A 156 -22.49 -0.74 10.54
CA ILE A 156 -22.19 0.21 9.47
C ILE A 156 -23.49 0.82 8.90
N LYS A 157 -24.54 0.01 8.72
CA LYS A 157 -25.82 0.48 8.22
C LYS A 157 -26.58 1.36 9.21
N ARG A 158 -26.49 1.06 10.51
CA ARG A 158 -27.33 1.70 11.55
C ARG A 158 -26.64 2.87 12.26
N PHE A 159 -25.31 2.85 12.38
CA PHE A 159 -24.53 3.83 13.12
C PHE A 159 -24.77 5.27 12.64
N PRO A 160 -24.84 5.56 11.31
CA PRO A 160 -25.15 6.91 10.84
C PRO A 160 -26.54 7.41 11.28
N VAL A 161 -27.54 6.51 11.34
CA VAL A 161 -28.91 6.85 11.79
C VAL A 161 -28.90 7.20 13.28
N VAL A 162 -28.19 6.42 14.09
CA VAL A 162 -28.01 6.67 15.53
C VAL A 162 -27.29 7.99 15.77
N LEU A 163 -26.22 8.26 15.01
CA LEU A 163 -25.45 9.50 15.12
C LEU A 163 -26.31 10.73 14.80
N ALA A 164 -27.16 10.65 13.76
CA ALA A 164 -28.06 11.75 13.40
C ALA A 164 -29.07 12.08 14.52
N GLN A 165 -29.52 11.08 15.27
CA GLN A 165 -30.43 11.27 16.41
C GLN A 165 -29.68 11.68 17.69
N LYS A 166 -28.45 11.22 17.86
CA LYS A 166 -27.62 11.46 19.04
C LYS A 166 -26.20 11.87 18.63
N PRO A 167 -25.96 13.16 18.32
CA PRO A 167 -24.66 13.62 17.79
C PRO A 167 -23.45 13.37 18.70
N LYS A 168 -23.68 13.24 20.02
CA LYS A 168 -22.62 12.95 21.03
C LYS A 168 -22.40 11.46 21.29
N ILE A 169 -23.02 10.58 20.51
CA ILE A 169 -22.94 9.12 20.76
C ILE A 169 -21.49 8.63 20.75
N VAL A 170 -20.64 9.15 19.87
CA VAL A 170 -19.23 8.73 19.78
C VAL A 170 -18.47 9.06 21.07
N ASP A 171 -18.68 10.26 21.65
CA ASP A 171 -18.06 10.67 22.91
C ASP A 171 -18.52 9.78 24.07
N GLU A 172 -19.83 9.48 24.14
CA GLU A 172 -20.39 8.62 25.17
C GLU A 172 -19.89 7.17 25.08
N LEU A 173 -19.81 6.63 23.87
CA LEU A 173 -19.26 5.30 23.60
C LEU A 173 -17.77 5.23 23.97
N THR A 174 -17.01 6.26 23.59
CA THR A 174 -15.59 6.39 23.96
C THR A 174 -15.41 6.41 25.48
N ALA A 175 -16.22 7.20 26.20
CA ALA A 175 -16.18 7.23 27.66
C ALA A 175 -16.54 5.89 28.31
N LYS A 176 -17.50 5.13 27.76
CA LYS A 176 -17.81 3.77 28.23
C LYS A 176 -16.66 2.80 27.95
N LEU A 177 -16.07 2.85 26.76
CA LEU A 177 -14.95 2.00 26.37
C LEU A 177 -13.70 2.25 27.22
N LEU A 178 -13.38 3.51 27.56
CA LEU A 178 -12.25 3.84 28.41
C LEU A 178 -12.36 3.25 29.82
N LYS A 179 -13.59 3.11 30.35
CA LYS A 179 -13.81 2.44 31.63
C LYS A 179 -13.52 0.94 31.57
N LEU A 180 -13.76 0.31 30.42
CA LEU A 180 -13.48 -1.12 30.19
C LEU A 180 -12.01 -1.36 29.81
N LYS A 181 -11.43 -0.44 29.04
CA LYS A 181 -10.06 -0.50 28.51
C LYS A 181 -9.20 0.57 29.16
N SER A 182 -9.01 0.46 30.47
CA SER A 182 -8.20 1.42 31.28
C SER A 182 -6.74 1.55 30.84
N ASN A 183 -6.27 0.64 30.00
CA ASN A 183 -4.88 0.53 29.55
C ASN A 183 -4.60 1.41 28.32
N ILE A 184 -5.64 2.03 27.76
CA ILE A 184 -5.53 2.92 26.62
C ILE A 184 -5.19 4.31 27.12
N GLU A 185 -4.00 4.77 26.74
CA GLU A 185 -3.49 6.10 27.09
C GLU A 185 -4.11 7.17 26.21
N ASN A 186 -4.31 6.87 24.92
CA ASN A 186 -4.87 7.81 23.95
C ASN A 186 -6.36 7.51 23.68
N PRO A 187 -7.32 8.24 24.29
CA PRO A 187 -8.74 8.00 24.11
C PRO A 187 -9.22 8.25 22.68
N TYR A 188 -8.53 9.11 21.94
CA TYR A 188 -8.89 9.47 20.57
C TYR A 188 -8.68 8.31 19.58
N LEU A 189 -7.87 7.31 19.92
CA LEU A 189 -7.77 6.07 19.14
C LEU A 189 -9.11 5.34 19.09
N LEU A 190 -9.79 5.20 20.23
CA LEU A 190 -11.12 4.57 20.29
C LEU A 190 -12.14 5.38 19.50
N GLN A 191 -12.13 6.71 19.68
CA GLN A 191 -13.01 7.63 18.97
C GLN A 191 -12.84 7.51 17.45
N ALA A 192 -11.60 7.54 16.95
CA ALA A 192 -11.30 7.39 15.54
C ALA A 192 -11.70 6.01 15.00
N ILE A 193 -11.47 4.93 15.76
CA ILE A 193 -11.94 3.58 15.38
C ILE A 193 -13.46 3.55 15.23
N LEU A 194 -14.21 4.14 16.15
CA LEU A 194 -15.68 4.21 16.08
C LEU A 194 -16.15 4.99 14.85
N TRP A 195 -15.47 6.08 14.49
CA TRP A 195 -15.77 6.86 13.28
C TRP A 195 -15.66 6.05 11.98
N THR A 196 -14.94 4.92 11.97
CA THR A 196 -14.86 4.04 10.78
C THR A 196 -16.17 3.35 10.43
N LEU A 197 -17.15 3.33 11.35
CA LEU A 197 -18.51 2.85 11.10
C LEU A 197 -19.36 3.85 10.30
N CYS A 198 -18.89 5.09 10.12
CA CYS A 198 -19.62 6.16 9.44
C CYS A 198 -19.04 6.42 8.04
N SER A 199 -19.83 6.18 6.99
CA SER A 199 -19.34 6.17 5.60
C SER A 199 -18.78 7.49 5.09
N ASP A 200 -19.26 8.63 5.60
CA ASP A 200 -18.80 9.98 5.24
C ASP A 200 -17.59 10.44 6.07
N LYS A 201 -17.28 9.76 7.19
CA LYS A 201 -16.17 10.09 8.09
C LYS A 201 -15.02 9.09 8.05
N VAL A 202 -15.23 7.93 7.44
CA VAL A 202 -14.28 6.81 7.41
C VAL A 202 -12.90 7.19 6.87
N SER A 203 -12.81 7.98 5.80
CA SER A 203 -11.53 8.39 5.21
C SER A 203 -10.76 9.31 6.15
N PHE A 204 -11.44 10.26 6.80
CA PHE A 204 -10.84 11.17 7.78
C PHE A 204 -10.38 10.42 9.03
N ALA A 205 -11.18 9.48 9.53
CA ALA A 205 -10.81 8.64 10.67
C ALA A 205 -9.55 7.82 10.38
N ILE A 206 -9.47 7.17 9.22
CA ILE A 206 -8.30 6.39 8.79
C ILE A 206 -7.08 7.29 8.60
N ASN A 207 -7.23 8.48 8.00
CA ASN A 207 -6.13 9.44 7.87
C ASN A 207 -5.59 9.87 9.23
N TRP A 208 -6.46 10.15 10.20
CA TRP A 208 -6.06 10.50 11.55
C TRP A 208 -5.37 9.33 12.27
N LEU A 209 -5.91 8.11 12.16
CA LEU A 209 -5.29 6.89 12.70
C LEU A 209 -3.90 6.62 12.10
N ALA A 210 -3.66 7.06 10.87
CA ALA A 210 -2.35 6.99 10.21
C ALA A 210 -1.36 8.07 10.69
N GLY A 211 -1.74 8.92 11.65
CA GLY A 211 -0.92 10.00 12.20
C GLY A 211 -0.92 11.28 11.36
N ARG A 212 -1.93 11.46 10.48
CA ARG A 212 -2.06 12.65 9.63
C ARG A 212 -2.99 13.67 10.28
N ASP A 213 -2.65 14.95 10.13
CA ASP A 213 -3.51 16.03 10.61
C ASP A 213 -4.73 16.20 9.69
N LEU A 214 -5.87 16.51 10.27
CA LEU A 214 -7.11 16.82 9.57
C LEU A 214 -7.27 18.35 9.41
N ALA A 215 -8.10 18.78 8.47
CA ALA A 215 -8.58 20.17 8.47
C ALA A 215 -9.23 20.48 9.82
N GLN A 216 -8.96 21.67 10.39
CA GLN A 216 -9.40 22.00 11.76
C GLN A 216 -10.92 21.86 11.94
N SER A 217 -11.70 22.26 10.93
CA SER A 217 -13.15 22.11 10.90
C SER A 217 -13.60 20.64 11.02
N GLN A 218 -12.90 19.70 10.37
CA GLN A 218 -13.18 18.27 10.46
C GLN A 218 -12.68 17.66 11.77
N ALA A 219 -11.48 18.06 12.22
CA ALA A 219 -10.90 17.68 13.50
C ALA A 219 -11.88 18.00 14.66
N ASP A 220 -12.37 19.24 14.70
CA ASP A 220 -13.33 19.72 15.69
C ASP A 220 -14.67 18.98 15.59
N ALA A 221 -15.17 18.76 14.36
CA ALA A 221 -16.43 18.05 14.14
C ALA A 221 -16.38 16.58 14.57
N MET A 222 -15.21 15.94 14.50
CA MET A 222 -15.02 14.54 14.89
C MET A 222 -14.50 14.39 16.32
N GLY A 223 -14.16 15.49 17.01
CA GLY A 223 -13.53 15.48 18.33
C GLY A 223 -12.13 14.84 18.32
N LEU A 224 -11.40 14.94 17.19
CA LEU A 224 -10.07 14.36 17.03
C LEU A 224 -9.01 15.47 17.02
N PRO A 225 -8.02 15.47 17.93
CA PRO A 225 -7.02 16.53 17.99
C PRO A 225 -5.95 16.37 16.90
N ASN A 226 -5.48 17.49 16.34
CA ASN A 226 -4.30 17.48 15.49
C ASN A 226 -3.02 17.53 16.34
N SER A 227 -1.97 16.86 15.87
CA SER A 227 -0.70 16.70 16.61
C SER A 227 0.09 18.02 16.67
N SER A 228 0.74 18.29 17.80
CA SER A 228 1.85 19.26 17.85
C SER A 228 3.09 18.57 17.28
N GLN A 229 3.84 19.23 16.39
CA GLN A 229 4.89 18.60 15.57
C GLN A 229 6.09 17.97 16.34
N GLU A 230 6.16 18.08 17.66
CA GLU A 230 7.25 17.52 18.47
C GLU A 230 6.93 16.05 18.78
N ASP A 231 7.88 15.14 18.54
CA ASP A 231 7.83 13.70 18.87
C ASP A 231 6.91 12.76 18.07
N LYS A 232 6.56 13.09 16.82
CA LYS A 232 5.72 12.23 15.93
C LYS A 232 6.14 10.76 15.86
N GLU A 233 7.44 10.44 15.90
CA GLU A 233 7.92 9.07 15.76
C GLU A 233 7.71 8.22 17.02
N THR A 234 7.83 8.84 18.21
CA THR A 234 7.54 8.19 19.49
C THR A 234 6.05 7.99 19.64
N GLU A 235 5.25 9.01 19.34
CA GLU A 235 3.79 8.93 19.33
C GLU A 235 3.27 7.88 18.35
N ALA A 236 3.89 7.76 17.17
CA ALA A 236 3.54 6.75 16.19
C ALA A 236 3.74 5.34 16.74
N PHE A 237 4.87 5.07 17.40
CA PHE A 237 5.13 3.75 17.98
C PHE A 237 4.18 3.42 19.13
N GLN A 238 3.85 4.39 19.98
CA GLN A 238 2.85 4.23 21.04
C GLN A 238 1.47 3.93 20.48
N SER A 239 1.07 4.65 19.43
CA SER A 239 -0.22 4.43 18.74
C SER A 239 -0.29 3.04 18.11
N VAL A 240 0.79 2.60 17.45
CA VAL A 240 0.92 1.23 16.94
C VAL A 240 0.70 0.21 18.04
N CYS A 241 1.40 0.33 19.17
CA CYS A 241 1.27 -0.63 20.27
C CYS A 241 -0.16 -0.69 20.82
N GLN A 242 -0.79 0.47 21.04
CA GLN A 242 -2.17 0.54 21.54
C GLN A 242 -3.19 -0.07 20.56
N ILE A 243 -3.05 0.18 19.25
CA ILE A 243 -3.90 -0.41 18.21
C ILE A 243 -3.72 -1.94 18.18
N LEU A 244 -2.48 -2.42 18.20
CA LEU A 244 -2.17 -3.86 18.17
C LEU A 244 -2.68 -4.58 19.44
N ASP A 245 -2.57 -3.94 20.61
CA ASP A 245 -3.09 -4.46 21.87
C ASP A 245 -4.62 -4.49 21.93
N LEU A 246 -5.27 -3.49 21.35
CA LEU A 246 -6.72 -3.46 21.15
C LEU A 246 -7.16 -4.64 20.29
N ILE A 247 -6.48 -4.88 19.17
CA ILE A 247 -6.76 -6.03 18.30
C ILE A 247 -6.53 -7.34 19.07
N GLY A 248 -5.43 -7.42 19.83
CA GLY A 248 -5.04 -8.60 20.61
C GLY A 248 -6.07 -9.08 21.65
N ASP A 249 -6.96 -8.19 22.11
CA ASP A 249 -8.06 -8.56 23.00
C ASP A 249 -9.10 -9.46 22.28
N TYR A 250 -9.30 -9.29 20.98
CA TYR A 250 -10.36 -9.94 20.22
C TYR A 250 -9.86 -10.97 19.19
N ARG A 251 -8.66 -10.76 18.63
CA ARG A 251 -8.12 -11.53 17.51
C ARG A 251 -6.61 -11.68 17.62
N THR A 252 -6.05 -12.71 17.00
CA THR A 252 -4.60 -12.81 16.78
C THR A 252 -4.22 -11.94 15.58
N ILE A 253 -3.17 -11.14 15.71
CA ILE A 253 -2.63 -10.40 14.55
C ILE A 253 -1.45 -11.13 13.93
N VAL A 254 -1.39 -11.14 12.60
CA VAL A 254 -0.26 -11.64 11.82
C VAL A 254 0.35 -10.47 11.06
N ILE A 255 1.63 -10.20 11.32
CA ILE A 255 2.35 -9.07 10.74
C ILE A 255 3.49 -9.63 9.91
N SER A 256 3.51 -9.34 8.61
CA SER A 256 4.53 -9.80 7.68
C SER A 256 5.34 -8.64 7.13
N PHE A 257 6.65 -8.69 7.36
CA PHE A 257 7.66 -7.81 6.76
C PHE A 257 8.32 -8.55 5.59
N ASP A 258 8.23 -8.00 4.39
CA ASP A 258 8.76 -8.58 3.15
C ASP A 258 9.74 -7.61 2.46
N GLU A 259 10.50 -8.10 1.48
CA GLU A 259 11.41 -7.29 0.64
C GLU A 259 12.44 -6.46 1.46
N LEU A 260 13.10 -7.12 2.42
CA LEU A 260 14.04 -6.49 3.37
C LEU A 260 15.45 -6.25 2.82
N GLU A 261 15.76 -6.74 1.62
CA GLU A 261 17.12 -6.85 1.07
C GLU A 261 17.63 -5.59 0.36
N SER A 262 17.06 -4.43 0.70
CA SER A 262 17.51 -3.14 0.16
C SER A 262 18.85 -2.70 0.74
N LEU A 263 19.63 -2.00 -0.08
CA LEU A 263 20.90 -1.38 0.30
C LEU A 263 20.73 -0.02 1.00
N ASN A 264 19.49 0.47 1.11
CA ASN A 264 19.22 1.74 1.78
C ASN A 264 19.55 1.64 3.26
N CYS A 265 20.22 2.68 3.78
CA CYS A 265 20.53 2.83 5.19
C CYS A 265 19.88 4.08 5.78
N ASN A 266 19.61 4.03 7.08
CA ASN A 266 19.22 5.22 7.85
C ASN A 266 20.46 6.10 8.15
N GLU A 267 20.26 7.22 8.86
CA GLU A 267 21.35 8.15 9.20
C GLU A 267 22.44 7.53 10.08
N GLN A 268 22.13 6.45 10.80
CA GLN A 268 23.06 5.70 11.64
C GLN A 268 23.80 4.60 10.86
N GLY A 269 23.53 4.45 9.56
CA GLY A 269 24.13 3.42 8.72
C GLY A 269 23.48 2.03 8.83
N PHE A 270 22.36 1.90 9.56
CA PHE A 270 21.62 0.64 9.63
C PHE A 270 20.82 0.41 8.36
N THR A 271 20.97 -0.79 7.81
CA THR A 271 20.21 -1.28 6.66
C THR A 271 18.73 -1.44 6.98
N ARG A 272 17.87 -1.48 5.95
CA ARG A 272 16.44 -1.78 6.08
C ARG A 272 16.19 -3.02 6.95
N ALA A 273 16.88 -4.13 6.70
CA ALA A 273 16.69 -5.37 7.45
C ALA A 273 17.02 -5.21 8.94
N GLN A 274 18.05 -4.44 9.29
CA GLN A 274 18.41 -4.16 10.68
C GLN A 274 17.38 -3.27 11.39
N VAL A 275 16.94 -2.19 10.73
CA VAL A 275 15.92 -1.28 11.28
C VAL A 275 14.61 -2.03 11.53
N VAL A 276 14.16 -2.84 10.56
CA VAL A 276 12.91 -3.62 10.69
C VAL A 276 13.05 -4.75 11.71
N ALA A 277 14.21 -5.40 11.81
CA ALA A 277 14.45 -6.41 12.85
C ALA A 277 14.37 -5.81 14.26
N LEU A 278 14.89 -4.60 14.46
CA LEU A 278 14.77 -3.87 15.74
C LEU A 278 13.31 -3.50 16.04
N LEU A 279 12.57 -2.98 15.05
CA LEU A 279 11.13 -2.72 15.19
C LEU A 279 10.37 -3.99 15.58
N ALA A 280 10.59 -5.11 14.89
CA ALA A 280 9.93 -6.37 15.17
C ALA A 280 10.29 -6.91 16.57
N LYS A 281 11.54 -6.75 17.02
CA LYS A 281 11.98 -7.09 18.39
C LYS A 281 11.22 -6.26 19.44
N ASP A 282 11.02 -4.97 19.18
CA ASP A 282 10.30 -4.08 20.09
C ASP A 282 8.80 -4.39 20.09
N LEU A 283 8.19 -4.65 18.94
CA LEU A 283 6.81 -5.13 18.82
C LEU A 283 6.60 -6.45 19.57
N TYR A 284 7.49 -7.43 19.40
CA TYR A 284 7.41 -8.71 20.10
C TYR A 284 7.28 -8.55 21.62
N SER A 285 7.97 -7.54 22.16
CA SER A 285 8.02 -7.31 23.60
C SER A 285 6.84 -6.47 24.12
N LYS A 286 6.08 -5.81 23.24
CA LYS A 286 5.01 -4.87 23.62
C LYS A 286 3.61 -5.35 23.29
N ILE A 287 3.43 -6.18 22.28
CA ILE A 287 2.08 -6.58 21.84
C ILE A 287 1.53 -7.76 22.64
N LYS A 288 0.23 -7.75 22.93
CA LYS A 288 -0.44 -8.84 23.68
C LYS A 288 -0.44 -10.19 22.95
N ARG A 289 -0.80 -10.20 21.67
CA ARG A 289 -1.00 -11.44 20.89
C ARG A 289 -0.65 -11.25 19.42
N GLY A 290 0.33 -11.99 18.90
CA GLY A 290 0.59 -11.92 17.46
C GLY A 290 1.67 -12.86 16.92
N VAL A 291 1.71 -12.99 15.60
CA VAL A 291 2.77 -13.68 14.87
C VAL A 291 3.51 -12.65 14.02
N LEU A 292 4.83 -12.55 14.21
CA LEU A 292 5.68 -11.66 13.44
C LEU A 292 6.45 -12.49 12.42
N ILE A 293 6.31 -12.19 11.13
CA ILE A 293 6.95 -12.90 10.03
C ILE A 293 7.93 -11.96 9.37
N LEU A 294 9.20 -12.35 9.30
CA LEU A 294 10.22 -11.63 8.54
C LEU A 294 10.69 -12.49 7.37
N ASN A 295 10.50 -11.98 6.16
CA ASN A 295 10.93 -12.62 4.93
C ASN A 295 12.21 -11.96 4.43
N MET A 296 13.28 -12.75 4.27
CA MET A 296 14.56 -12.21 3.81
C MET A 296 15.41 -13.27 3.08
N TYR A 297 16.50 -12.85 2.44
CA TYR A 297 17.55 -13.75 1.97
C TYR A 297 18.35 -14.34 3.14
N ALA A 298 18.93 -15.53 2.94
CA ALA A 298 19.73 -16.19 3.96
C ALA A 298 21.00 -15.39 4.31
N GLU A 299 21.57 -14.70 3.33
CA GLU A 299 22.69 -13.79 3.45
C GLU A 299 22.31 -12.57 4.28
N THR A 300 21.14 -11.98 4.04
CA THR A 300 20.62 -10.84 4.81
C THR A 300 20.47 -11.19 6.29
N TRP A 301 19.91 -12.36 6.59
CA TRP A 301 19.82 -12.86 7.96
C TRP A 301 21.20 -13.00 8.61
N THR A 302 22.15 -13.61 7.90
CA THR A 302 23.47 -13.96 8.43
C THR A 302 24.39 -12.75 8.57
N HIS A 303 24.37 -11.84 7.60
CA HIS A 303 25.35 -10.75 7.49
C HIS A 303 24.82 -9.39 7.89
N GLN A 304 23.50 -9.21 8.08
CA GLN A 304 22.92 -7.94 8.52
C GLN A 304 22.20 -8.08 9.86
N VAL A 305 21.27 -9.04 9.97
CA VAL A 305 20.43 -9.19 11.19
C VAL A 305 21.22 -9.78 12.35
N LYS A 306 21.98 -10.86 12.12
CA LYS A 306 22.79 -11.52 13.16
C LYS A 306 23.98 -10.70 13.67
N VAL A 307 24.28 -9.57 13.05
CA VAL A 307 25.42 -8.71 13.42
C VAL A 307 24.98 -7.36 13.98
N VAL A 308 23.67 -7.13 14.14
CA VAL A 308 23.14 -5.91 14.75
C VAL A 308 23.55 -5.83 16.24
N PRO A 309 23.70 -4.63 16.83
CA PRO A 309 23.90 -4.52 18.28
C PRO A 309 22.81 -5.28 19.06
N HIS A 310 23.23 -6.08 20.04
CA HIS A 310 22.34 -6.98 20.78
C HIS A 310 21.62 -8.02 19.90
N ALA A 311 22.30 -8.54 18.88
CA ALA A 311 21.77 -9.55 17.96
C ALA A 311 21.15 -10.75 18.65
N GLU A 312 21.70 -11.24 19.76
CA GLU A 312 21.11 -12.37 20.52
C GLU A 312 19.66 -12.08 20.92
N ALA A 313 19.39 -10.90 21.46
CA ALA A 313 18.04 -10.48 21.86
C ALA A 313 17.07 -10.33 20.67
N VAL A 314 17.60 -9.98 19.50
CA VAL A 314 16.83 -9.93 18.25
C VAL A 314 16.54 -11.35 17.78
N ILE A 315 17.57 -12.20 17.64
CA ILE A 315 17.46 -13.58 17.17
C ILE A 315 16.50 -14.40 18.03
N ASP A 316 16.58 -14.28 19.37
CA ASP A 316 15.72 -15.03 20.29
C ASP A 316 14.23 -14.69 20.13
N ARG A 317 13.92 -13.47 19.70
CA ARG A 317 12.52 -13.00 19.52
C ARG A 317 12.02 -13.24 18.11
N ILE A 318 12.70 -12.68 17.11
CA ILE A 318 12.24 -12.70 15.72
C ILE A 318 12.62 -14.00 14.98
N GLY A 319 13.66 -14.68 15.45
CA GLY A 319 14.14 -15.95 14.92
C GLY A 319 13.75 -17.18 15.74
N GLU A 320 12.79 -17.07 16.69
CA GLU A 320 12.32 -18.18 17.54
C GLU A 320 12.01 -19.42 16.72
N LYS A 321 11.40 -19.23 15.54
CA LYS A 321 11.36 -20.23 14.48
C LYS A 321 11.98 -19.68 13.21
N THR A 322 12.79 -20.49 12.55
CA THR A 322 13.47 -20.11 11.32
C THR A 322 13.25 -21.20 10.27
N PHE A 323 12.81 -20.81 9.07
CA PHE A 323 12.51 -21.75 7.98
C PHE A 323 13.24 -21.37 6.70
N ASP A 324 13.82 -22.36 6.04
CA ASP A 324 14.30 -22.24 4.67
C ASP A 324 13.22 -22.74 3.70
N LEU A 325 12.88 -21.94 2.68
CA LEU A 325 12.02 -22.42 1.60
C LEU A 325 12.80 -23.39 0.72
N LYS A 326 12.07 -24.35 0.14
CA LYS A 326 12.67 -25.43 -0.64
C LYS A 326 12.55 -25.15 -2.13
N HIS A 327 13.59 -25.55 -2.86
CA HIS A 327 13.50 -25.72 -4.31
C HIS A 327 12.45 -26.77 -4.67
N LEU A 328 11.86 -26.63 -5.85
CA LEU A 328 10.82 -27.54 -6.33
C LEU A 328 11.44 -28.88 -6.73
N ASN A 329 10.82 -29.99 -6.33
CA ASN A 329 11.11 -31.30 -6.91
C ASN A 329 10.18 -31.60 -8.11
N SER A 330 10.35 -32.75 -8.75
CA SER A 330 9.52 -33.16 -9.91
C SER A 330 8.01 -33.16 -9.62
N ASP A 331 7.57 -33.60 -8.45
CA ASP A 331 6.14 -33.60 -8.09
C ASP A 331 5.63 -32.19 -7.81
N ASP A 332 6.45 -31.34 -7.19
CA ASP A 332 6.11 -29.93 -6.96
C ASP A 332 5.92 -29.18 -8.28
N VAL A 333 6.77 -29.46 -9.29
CA VAL A 333 6.66 -28.85 -10.64
C VAL A 333 5.34 -29.25 -11.31
N ILE A 334 4.99 -30.54 -11.29
CA ILE A 334 3.70 -31.00 -11.84
C ILE A 334 2.54 -30.32 -11.11
N THR A 335 2.61 -30.27 -9.78
CA THR A 335 1.57 -29.65 -8.97
C THR A 335 1.43 -28.16 -9.30
N LEU A 336 2.52 -27.41 -9.34
CA LEU A 336 2.53 -25.99 -9.69
C LEU A 336 1.85 -25.72 -11.03
N VAL A 337 2.28 -26.44 -12.08
CA VAL A 337 1.78 -26.25 -13.45
C VAL A 337 0.31 -26.66 -13.55
N SER A 338 -0.08 -27.75 -12.88
CA SER A 338 -1.47 -28.21 -12.88
C SER A 338 -2.44 -27.19 -12.27
N TYR A 339 -2.06 -26.51 -11.19
CA TYR A 339 -2.88 -25.49 -10.55
C TYR A 339 -3.03 -24.25 -11.44
N TRP A 340 -1.95 -23.81 -12.08
CA TRP A 340 -2.00 -22.70 -13.03
C TRP A 340 -2.89 -22.98 -14.25
N LEU A 341 -2.81 -24.21 -14.77
CA LEU A 341 -3.64 -24.62 -15.90
C LEU A 341 -5.09 -24.86 -15.50
N LYS A 342 -5.34 -25.38 -14.30
CA LYS A 342 -6.69 -25.58 -13.79
C LYS A 342 -7.47 -24.26 -13.81
N ASP A 343 -6.92 -23.19 -13.24
CA ASP A 343 -7.58 -21.88 -13.26
C ASP A 343 -7.82 -21.38 -14.70
N PHE A 344 -6.89 -21.62 -15.62
CA PHE A 344 -7.06 -21.23 -17.02
C PHE A 344 -8.21 -21.97 -17.73
N TYR A 345 -8.33 -23.28 -17.51
CA TYR A 345 -9.36 -24.13 -18.14
C TYR A 345 -10.73 -23.96 -17.47
N ASP A 346 -10.78 -23.89 -16.14
CA ASP A 346 -12.01 -23.70 -15.37
C ASP A 346 -12.68 -22.37 -15.78
N ASN A 347 -11.91 -21.29 -15.93
CA ASN A 347 -12.40 -20.00 -16.38
C ASN A 347 -12.94 -20.00 -17.83
N LYS A 348 -12.61 -21.00 -18.64
CA LYS A 348 -13.11 -21.18 -20.02
C LYS A 348 -14.18 -22.27 -20.12
N GLY A 349 -14.53 -22.91 -19.00
CA GLY A 349 -15.44 -24.06 -18.99
C GLY A 349 -14.92 -25.25 -19.81
N LEU A 350 -13.60 -25.41 -19.90
CA LEU A 350 -12.96 -26.46 -20.69
C LEU A 350 -12.39 -27.54 -19.77
N THR A 351 -12.38 -28.79 -20.24
CA THR A 351 -11.74 -29.92 -19.56
C THR A 351 -10.53 -30.38 -20.37
N PRO A 352 -9.29 -30.18 -19.87
CA PRO A 352 -8.08 -30.54 -20.61
C PRO A 352 -7.90 -32.06 -20.70
N ILE A 353 -7.12 -32.52 -21.68
CA ILE A 353 -6.82 -33.96 -21.92
C ILE A 353 -6.12 -34.60 -20.70
N HIS A 354 -5.24 -33.85 -20.05
CA HIS A 354 -4.62 -34.18 -18.78
C HIS A 354 -4.27 -32.89 -18.03
N GLN A 355 -3.94 -33.01 -16.75
CA GLN A 355 -3.82 -31.87 -15.82
C GLN A 355 -2.74 -30.83 -16.22
N VAL A 356 -1.74 -31.24 -16.98
CA VAL A 356 -0.65 -30.37 -17.46
C VAL A 356 -0.72 -30.01 -18.95
N TYR A 357 -1.82 -30.33 -19.65
CA TYR A 357 -1.96 -30.04 -21.09
C TYR A 357 -1.89 -28.51 -21.34
N PRO A 358 -1.09 -28.01 -22.29
CA PRO A 358 -0.49 -28.72 -23.43
C PRO A 358 0.93 -29.31 -23.22
N PHE A 359 1.51 -29.23 -22.03
CA PHE A 359 2.87 -29.74 -21.77
C PHE A 359 2.91 -31.26 -21.59
N TYR A 360 4.07 -31.88 -21.80
CA TYR A 360 4.27 -33.28 -21.45
C TYR A 360 4.76 -33.41 -20.00
N GLU A 361 4.11 -34.30 -19.24
CA GLU A 361 4.49 -34.55 -17.83
C GLU A 361 5.97 -34.96 -17.68
N GLY A 362 6.49 -35.76 -18.63
CA GLY A 362 7.89 -36.17 -18.63
C GLY A 362 8.86 -34.98 -18.69
N GLU A 363 8.60 -34.00 -19.55
CA GLU A 363 9.45 -32.79 -19.68
C GLU A 363 9.45 -31.97 -18.39
N LEU A 364 8.28 -31.76 -17.80
CA LEU A 364 8.14 -31.06 -16.53
C LEU A 364 8.84 -31.79 -15.38
N ARG A 365 8.78 -33.13 -15.35
CA ARG A 365 9.49 -33.93 -14.34
C ARG A 365 11.00 -33.83 -14.49
N GLU A 366 11.54 -33.77 -15.72
CA GLU A 366 12.97 -33.54 -15.95
C GLU A 366 13.40 -32.16 -15.43
N ILE A 367 12.62 -31.12 -15.68
CA ILE A 367 12.87 -29.78 -15.12
C ILE A 367 12.98 -29.84 -13.59
N GLY A 368 12.08 -30.57 -12.93
CA GLY A 368 12.09 -30.74 -11.48
C GLY A 368 13.32 -31.47 -10.92
N LYS A 369 14.04 -32.26 -11.72
CA LYS A 369 15.30 -32.90 -11.28
C LYS A 369 16.42 -31.88 -11.05
N GLU A 370 16.38 -30.74 -11.76
CA GLU A 370 17.33 -29.64 -11.58
C GLU A 370 17.09 -28.84 -10.30
N LYS A 371 16.03 -29.15 -9.54
CA LYS A 371 15.60 -28.40 -8.35
C LYS A 371 15.40 -26.90 -8.62
N PRO A 372 14.53 -26.54 -9.57
CA PRO A 372 14.35 -25.15 -9.97
C PRO A 372 13.59 -24.37 -8.89
N ILE A 373 13.69 -23.04 -8.99
CA ILE A 373 12.80 -22.11 -8.30
C ILE A 373 11.46 -21.99 -9.06
N VAL A 374 10.41 -21.55 -8.35
CA VAL A 374 9.05 -21.35 -8.91
C VAL A 374 9.08 -20.50 -10.17
N ARG A 375 9.78 -19.35 -10.12
CA ARG A 375 9.84 -18.40 -11.24
C ARG A 375 10.40 -19.04 -12.52
N ARG A 376 11.47 -19.85 -12.40
CA ARG A 376 12.12 -20.50 -13.55
C ARG A 376 11.19 -21.49 -14.24
N VAL A 377 10.38 -22.23 -13.48
CA VAL A 377 9.39 -23.17 -14.02
C VAL A 377 8.31 -22.42 -14.79
N LEU A 378 7.74 -21.36 -14.21
CA LEU A 378 6.69 -20.58 -14.86
C LEU A 378 7.19 -19.86 -16.11
N GLN A 379 8.42 -19.34 -16.09
CA GLN A 379 9.06 -18.76 -17.28
C GLN A 379 9.25 -19.81 -18.38
N TRP A 380 9.71 -21.01 -18.03
CA TRP A 380 9.81 -22.10 -19.00
C TRP A 380 8.45 -22.44 -19.61
N CYS A 381 7.38 -22.46 -18.80
CA CYS A 381 6.02 -22.70 -19.27
C CYS A 381 5.57 -21.59 -20.24
N ALA A 382 5.88 -20.33 -19.95
CA ALA A 382 5.57 -19.21 -20.84
C ALA A 382 6.27 -19.33 -22.20
N GLU A 383 7.54 -19.72 -22.20
CA GLU A 383 8.36 -19.84 -23.42
C GLU A 383 8.03 -21.09 -24.25
N ASN A 384 7.49 -22.13 -23.62
CA ASN A 384 7.13 -23.39 -24.27
C ASN A 384 5.61 -23.57 -24.43
N TRP A 385 4.82 -22.51 -24.24
CA TRP A 385 3.37 -22.54 -24.45
C TRP A 385 3.05 -22.67 -25.94
N LYS A 386 2.63 -23.87 -26.36
CA LYS A 386 2.27 -24.15 -27.76
C LYS A 386 1.33 -25.34 -27.88
N ILE A 387 0.60 -25.41 -29.00
CA ILE A 387 -0.16 -26.59 -29.38
C ILE A 387 0.80 -27.74 -29.69
N PRO A 388 0.61 -28.93 -29.10
CA PRO A 388 1.44 -30.10 -29.42
C PRO A 388 1.41 -30.44 -30.91
N GLY A 389 2.60 -30.51 -31.53
CA GLY A 389 2.75 -30.86 -32.95
C GLY A 389 2.69 -29.68 -33.94
N ASN A 390 2.47 -28.45 -33.47
CA ASN A 390 2.65 -27.23 -34.26
C ASN A 390 3.86 -26.47 -33.71
N ASP A 391 4.88 -26.25 -34.53
CA ASP A 391 5.90 -25.23 -34.24
C ASP A 391 5.43 -23.91 -34.85
N PRO A 392 4.89 -22.96 -34.04
CA PRO A 392 4.66 -21.62 -34.55
C PRO A 392 6.00 -20.96 -34.90
N PRO A 393 6.03 -20.05 -35.89
CA PRO A 393 7.18 -19.20 -36.08
C PRO A 393 7.43 -18.45 -34.76
N LYS A 394 8.65 -18.54 -34.23
CA LYS A 394 9.07 -17.73 -33.06
C LYS A 394 8.80 -16.27 -33.38
N LEU A 395 7.69 -15.71 -32.92
CA LEU A 395 7.49 -14.27 -32.98
C LEU A 395 8.65 -13.65 -32.21
N PRO A 396 9.41 -12.72 -32.81
CA PRO A 396 10.49 -12.05 -32.10
C PRO A 396 9.86 -11.37 -30.88
N LYS A 397 10.35 -11.68 -29.66
CA LYS A 397 9.95 -10.97 -28.44
C LYS A 397 10.05 -9.48 -28.75
N LYS A 398 8.93 -8.76 -28.69
CA LYS A 398 8.90 -7.32 -28.95
C LYS A 398 9.92 -6.68 -27.99
N PRO A 399 10.86 -5.84 -28.46
CA PRO A 399 11.78 -5.16 -27.56
C PRO A 399 10.96 -4.41 -26.49
N LEU A 400 11.33 -4.58 -25.22
CA LEU A 400 10.66 -4.00 -24.03
C LEU A 400 9.31 -4.62 -23.62
N HIS A 401 8.91 -5.78 -24.17
CA HIS A 401 7.65 -6.45 -23.80
C HIS A 401 7.48 -6.66 -22.29
N GLU A 402 8.54 -7.11 -21.60
CA GLU A 402 8.52 -7.33 -20.14
C GLU A 402 8.30 -6.02 -19.37
N VAL A 403 8.90 -4.91 -19.83
CA VAL A 403 8.70 -3.58 -19.25
C VAL A 403 7.25 -3.13 -19.45
N GLU A 404 6.69 -3.36 -20.65
CA GLU A 404 5.31 -3.03 -20.99
C GLU A 404 4.32 -3.81 -20.11
N ILE A 405 4.53 -5.13 -19.92
CA ILE A 405 3.72 -5.96 -19.01
C ILE A 405 3.81 -5.42 -17.58
N ALA A 406 5.03 -5.17 -17.09
CA ALA A 406 5.25 -4.72 -15.71
C ALA A 406 4.64 -3.34 -15.46
N PHE A 407 4.79 -2.40 -16.40
CA PHE A 407 4.18 -1.08 -16.32
C PHE A 407 2.64 -1.15 -16.32
N ASN A 408 2.05 -1.92 -17.23
CA ASN A 408 0.60 -2.09 -17.30
C ASN A 408 0.03 -2.77 -16.05
N LYS A 409 0.80 -3.69 -15.44
CA LYS A 409 0.45 -4.26 -14.15
C LYS A 409 0.42 -3.18 -13.06
N GLU A 410 1.48 -2.37 -12.91
CA GLU A 410 1.53 -1.27 -11.94
C GLU A 410 0.41 -0.23 -12.14
N LEU A 411 0.05 0.09 -13.39
CA LEU A 411 -1.10 0.95 -13.70
C LEU A 411 -2.42 0.37 -13.18
N LYS A 412 -2.71 -0.89 -13.49
CA LYS A 412 -3.96 -1.56 -13.08
C LYS A 412 -4.08 -1.66 -11.57
N ILE A 413 -2.95 -1.83 -10.87
CA ILE A 413 -2.90 -1.84 -9.40
C ILE A 413 -3.34 -0.48 -8.85
N LEU A 414 -2.74 0.58 -9.39
CA LEU A 414 -3.02 1.95 -8.95
C LEU A 414 -4.48 2.36 -9.17
N GLU A 415 -5.18 1.82 -10.16
CA GLU A 415 -6.63 2.06 -10.32
C GLU A 415 -7.44 1.72 -9.06
N GLN A 416 -6.96 0.78 -8.24
CA GLN A 416 -7.64 0.34 -7.02
C GLN A 416 -7.02 0.90 -5.74
N THR A 417 -5.75 1.29 -5.78
CA THR A 417 -4.98 1.62 -4.56
C THR A 417 -4.49 3.06 -4.48
N ILE A 418 -4.69 3.88 -5.52
CA ILE A 418 -4.13 5.24 -5.60
C ILE A 418 -4.51 6.14 -4.42
N ASP A 419 -5.69 5.98 -3.84
CA ASP A 419 -6.13 6.73 -2.66
C ASP A 419 -5.19 6.58 -1.46
N ASN A 420 -4.50 5.44 -1.34
CA ASN A 420 -3.55 5.21 -0.25
C ASN A 420 -2.29 6.07 -0.40
N TYR A 421 -1.97 6.48 -1.64
CA TYR A 421 -0.77 7.21 -2.01
C TYR A 421 -1.02 8.69 -2.33
N PHE A 422 -2.26 9.07 -2.68
CA PHE A 422 -2.60 10.39 -3.19
C PHE A 422 -2.39 11.53 -2.18
N ASP A 423 -2.38 11.23 -0.88
CA ASP A 423 -2.05 12.19 0.18
C ASP A 423 -0.56 12.15 0.60
N ASP A 424 0.25 11.20 0.11
CA ASP A 424 1.69 11.12 0.45
C ASP A 424 2.51 12.07 -0.43
N SER A 425 2.76 13.27 0.11
CA SER A 425 3.49 14.33 -0.60
C SER A 425 4.91 13.93 -1.00
N SER A 426 5.60 13.15 -0.17
CA SER A 426 6.97 12.70 -0.44
C SER A 426 6.98 11.72 -1.60
N LEU A 427 6.06 10.74 -1.59
CA LEU A 427 6.00 9.74 -2.65
C LEU A 427 5.60 10.36 -4.01
N ILE A 428 4.68 11.32 -4.00
CA ILE A 428 4.29 12.07 -5.19
C ILE A 428 5.49 12.87 -5.72
N ALA A 429 6.24 13.53 -4.83
CA ALA A 429 7.44 14.26 -5.23
C ALA A 429 8.50 13.33 -5.83
N ASP A 430 8.75 12.16 -5.24
CA ASP A 430 9.66 11.15 -5.77
C ASP A 430 9.25 10.71 -7.18
N ALA A 431 7.96 10.54 -7.44
CA ALA A 431 7.45 10.09 -8.74
C ALA A 431 7.68 11.15 -9.83
N ILE A 432 7.43 12.41 -9.51
CA ILE A 432 7.65 13.54 -10.42
C ILE A 432 9.15 13.74 -10.64
N TYR A 433 9.96 13.71 -9.58
CA TYR A 433 11.41 13.81 -9.64
C TYR A 433 12.01 12.71 -10.53
N PHE A 434 11.61 11.46 -10.32
CA PHE A 434 12.08 10.33 -11.12
C PHE A 434 11.68 10.49 -12.59
N GLY A 435 10.45 10.91 -12.87
CA GLY A 435 10.01 11.22 -14.23
C GLY A 435 10.94 12.24 -14.90
N LEU A 436 11.20 13.38 -14.25
CA LEU A 436 12.06 14.43 -14.79
C LEU A 436 13.51 13.97 -15.01
N ILE A 437 14.07 13.15 -14.11
CA ILE A 437 15.39 12.54 -14.28
C ILE A 437 15.43 11.67 -15.55
N ALA A 438 14.39 10.88 -15.80
CA ALA A 438 14.33 9.97 -16.94
C ALA A 438 14.30 10.70 -18.30
N ILE A 439 13.83 11.96 -18.34
CA ILE A 439 13.79 12.79 -19.56
C ILE A 439 14.84 13.91 -19.55
N LYS A 440 15.87 13.81 -18.69
CA LYS A 440 16.96 14.78 -18.63
C LYS A 440 17.60 14.97 -20.01
N GLY A 441 17.80 16.23 -20.40
CA GLY A 441 18.33 16.62 -21.71
C GLY A 441 17.27 16.92 -22.76
N GLU A 442 16.02 16.50 -22.57
CA GLU A 442 14.90 16.84 -23.45
C GLU A 442 14.46 18.30 -23.29
N THR A 443 13.74 18.81 -24.30
CA THR A 443 13.12 20.14 -24.25
C THR A 443 11.60 19.98 -24.24
N ILE A 444 10.97 20.45 -23.15
CA ILE A 444 9.51 20.40 -22.96
C ILE A 444 9.03 21.81 -22.65
N GLU A 445 7.93 22.22 -23.29
CA GLU A 445 7.32 23.56 -23.12
C GLU A 445 8.33 24.73 -23.21
N LYS A 446 9.38 24.58 -24.02
CA LYS A 446 10.51 25.51 -24.27
C LYS A 446 11.62 25.54 -23.22
N ILE A 447 11.52 24.71 -22.17
CA ILE A 447 12.60 24.52 -21.20
C ILE A 447 13.38 23.26 -21.56
N LYS A 448 14.67 23.42 -21.85
CA LYS A 448 15.60 22.29 -21.92
C LYS A 448 16.03 21.92 -20.51
N ILE A 449 15.76 20.69 -20.08
CA ILE A 449 16.13 20.20 -18.76
C ILE A 449 17.63 19.86 -18.77
N GLU A 450 18.42 20.60 -18.01
CA GLU A 450 19.87 20.38 -17.92
C GLU A 450 20.24 19.51 -16.73
N ASP A 451 19.57 19.69 -15.59
CA ASP A 451 19.78 18.87 -14.39
C ASP A 451 18.60 18.92 -13.42
N ILE A 452 18.54 17.97 -12.49
CA ILE A 452 17.58 17.97 -11.39
C ILE A 452 18.34 17.58 -10.11
N GLU A 453 18.18 18.35 -9.03
CA GLU A 453 18.90 18.17 -7.77
C GLU A 453 17.92 18.04 -6.60
N GLU A 454 18.18 17.08 -5.71
CA GLU A 454 17.57 17.06 -4.37
C GLU A 454 18.10 18.22 -3.53
N LEU A 455 17.20 18.95 -2.87
CA LEU A 455 17.62 20.10 -2.08
C LEU A 455 18.28 19.64 -0.77
N LYS A 456 19.59 19.88 -0.63
CA LYS A 456 20.31 19.71 0.64
C LYS A 456 19.93 20.80 1.64
N LEU A 457 18.77 20.64 2.25
CA LEU A 457 18.18 21.60 3.19
C LEU A 457 18.54 21.25 4.63
N LYS A 458 18.46 22.25 5.51
CA LYS A 458 18.41 22.00 6.96
C LYS A 458 17.17 21.15 7.26
N THR A 459 17.22 20.33 8.31
CA THR A 459 16.12 19.45 8.76
C THR A 459 14.78 20.19 8.91
N THR A 460 14.80 21.48 9.23
CA THR A 460 13.58 22.32 9.38
C THR A 460 12.94 22.75 8.06
N ASP A 461 13.65 22.67 6.93
CA ASP A 461 13.19 23.11 5.60
C ASP A 461 12.93 21.92 4.66
N GLN A 462 13.57 20.77 4.89
CA GLN A 462 13.38 19.51 4.14
C GLN A 462 11.93 19.04 3.95
N PRO A 463 11.00 19.13 4.93
CA PRO A 463 9.66 18.58 4.72
C PRO A 463 8.79 19.41 3.78
N TYR A 464 9.26 20.57 3.31
CA TYR A 464 8.44 21.53 2.56
C TYR A 464 8.86 21.68 1.10
N LEU A 465 10.14 21.60 0.79
CA LEU A 465 10.68 21.76 -0.56
C LEU A 465 11.37 20.45 -0.95
N HIS A 466 11.07 19.94 -2.15
CA HIS A 466 11.45 18.58 -2.50
C HIS A 466 12.69 18.55 -3.39
N PHE A 467 12.63 19.20 -4.55
CA PHE A 467 13.72 19.19 -5.52
C PHE A 467 13.75 20.48 -6.35
N LYS A 468 14.87 20.67 -7.05
CA LYS A 468 15.10 21.80 -7.95
C LYS A 468 15.43 21.30 -9.36
N ILE A 469 14.81 21.92 -10.35
CA ILE A 469 15.05 21.69 -11.78
C ILE A 469 15.92 22.82 -12.31
N TYR A 470 17.02 22.47 -12.96
CA TYR A 470 17.87 23.38 -13.72
C TYR A 470 17.57 23.21 -15.20
N GLY A 471 17.21 24.31 -15.85
CA GLY A 471 16.95 24.29 -17.29
C GLY A 471 17.33 25.59 -17.99
N LYS A 472 17.19 25.57 -19.31
CA LYS A 472 17.36 26.75 -20.16
C LYS A 472 16.10 27.05 -20.96
N GLU A 473 15.65 28.28 -20.86
CA GLU A 473 14.58 28.85 -21.68
C GLU A 473 15.16 30.00 -22.49
N ASN A 474 15.17 29.90 -23.82
CA ASN A 474 15.74 30.93 -24.72
C ASN A 474 17.17 31.37 -24.32
N GLY A 475 17.99 30.43 -23.85
CA GLY A 475 19.37 30.69 -23.41
C GLY A 475 19.52 31.26 -22.00
N LYS A 476 18.43 31.60 -21.31
CA LYS A 476 18.46 32.03 -19.90
C LYS A 476 18.33 30.83 -18.97
N ILE A 477 19.07 30.86 -17.87
CA ILE A 477 19.00 29.82 -16.83
C ILE A 477 17.68 29.99 -16.07
N VAL A 478 16.95 28.89 -15.95
CA VAL A 478 15.74 28.77 -15.13
C VAL A 478 16.01 27.74 -14.03
N LYS A 479 15.73 28.12 -12.79
CA LYS A 479 15.85 27.28 -11.60
C LYS A 479 14.47 27.17 -10.95
N ILE A 480 13.78 26.04 -11.18
CA ILE A 480 12.42 25.81 -10.68
C ILE A 480 12.51 24.98 -9.41
N VAL A 481 12.06 25.50 -8.28
CA VAL A 481 11.92 24.71 -7.04
C VAL A 481 10.49 24.20 -6.93
N VAL A 482 10.35 22.90 -6.71
CA VAL A 482 9.05 22.21 -6.65
C VAL A 482 8.70 21.87 -5.21
N SER A 483 7.46 22.16 -4.83
CA SER A 483 6.88 21.80 -3.54
C SER A 483 5.55 21.07 -3.76
N VAL A 484 5.50 19.79 -3.39
CA VAL A 484 4.26 19.00 -3.33
C VAL A 484 3.70 19.11 -1.92
N ILE A 485 2.48 19.62 -1.75
CA ILE A 485 1.87 19.75 -0.42
C ILE A 485 0.43 19.24 -0.50
N GLN A 486 0.18 18.04 0.04
CA GLN A 486 -1.17 17.47 0.21
C GLN A 486 -1.71 17.59 1.63
N ASP A 487 -0.88 18.00 2.59
CA ASP A 487 -1.27 18.15 3.99
C ASP A 487 -2.44 19.15 4.16
N SER A 488 -3.37 18.86 5.07
CA SER A 488 -4.54 19.72 5.32
C SER A 488 -4.34 20.71 6.47
N SER A 489 -3.19 20.64 7.14
CA SER A 489 -2.82 21.62 8.16
C SER A 489 -2.52 22.98 7.53
N ALA A 490 -3.37 23.98 7.81
CA ALA A 490 -3.16 25.37 7.38
C ALA A 490 -1.78 25.93 7.75
N ARG A 491 -1.26 25.53 8.91
CA ARG A 491 0.08 25.91 9.38
C ARG A 491 1.16 25.30 8.49
N PHE A 492 1.04 24.01 8.16
CA PHE A 492 2.00 23.31 7.30
C PHE A 492 2.01 23.90 5.88
N VAL A 493 0.82 24.10 5.31
CA VAL A 493 0.66 24.72 3.98
C VAL A 493 1.27 26.12 3.95
N SER A 494 0.98 26.95 4.96
CA SER A 494 1.54 28.31 5.07
C SER A 494 3.08 28.27 5.19
N ALA A 495 3.62 27.33 5.96
CA ALA A 495 5.06 27.16 6.14
C ALA A 495 5.78 26.72 4.85
N GLY A 496 5.14 25.88 4.04
CA GLY A 496 5.68 25.48 2.73
C GLY A 496 5.66 26.63 1.73
N LEU A 497 4.53 27.32 1.60
CA LEU A 497 4.40 28.47 0.70
C LEU A 497 5.37 29.61 1.04
N LYS A 498 5.53 29.91 2.34
CA LYS A 498 6.51 30.91 2.81
C LYS A 498 7.92 30.63 2.30
N ARG A 499 8.33 29.36 2.23
CA ARG A 499 9.64 28.95 1.73
C ARG A 499 9.69 29.00 0.21
N LEU A 500 8.61 28.62 -0.45
CA LEU A 500 8.51 28.59 -1.91
C LEU A 500 8.59 29.99 -2.55
N ILE A 501 8.28 31.06 -1.79
CA ILE A 501 8.45 32.46 -2.25
C ILE A 501 9.82 33.07 -1.90
N ASP A 502 10.68 32.38 -1.14
CA ASP A 502 11.99 32.90 -0.73
C ASP A 502 13.08 32.59 -1.78
N TYR A 503 12.96 33.26 -2.93
CA TYR A 503 13.78 32.98 -4.10
C TYR A 503 15.28 33.18 -3.87
N LYS A 504 15.63 34.15 -3.01
CA LYS A 504 17.02 34.46 -2.68
C LYS A 504 17.64 33.35 -1.82
N LYS A 505 16.95 32.93 -0.76
CA LYS A 505 17.48 31.91 0.17
C LYS A 505 17.73 30.57 -0.53
N PHE A 506 16.83 30.18 -1.43
CA PHE A 506 16.89 28.88 -2.08
C PHE A 506 17.45 28.91 -3.50
N ASP A 507 17.97 30.05 -3.96
CA ASP A 507 18.55 30.22 -5.30
C ASP A 507 17.63 29.64 -6.41
N MET A 508 16.42 30.20 -6.49
CA MET A 508 15.42 29.83 -7.49
C MET A 508 14.99 31.04 -8.29
N THR A 509 14.60 30.80 -9.54
CA THR A 509 13.99 31.82 -10.41
C THR A 509 12.48 31.61 -10.52
N ARG A 510 11.97 30.48 -10.04
CA ARG A 510 10.56 30.11 -10.07
C ARG A 510 10.23 29.12 -8.95
N GLY A 511 9.16 29.37 -8.22
CA GLY A 511 8.53 28.41 -7.32
C GLY A 511 7.35 27.72 -8.00
N CYS A 512 7.18 26.43 -7.78
CA CYS A 512 6.08 25.64 -8.32
C CYS A 512 5.41 24.84 -7.19
N LEU A 513 4.14 25.14 -6.92
CA LEU A 513 3.31 24.41 -5.97
C LEU A 513 2.54 23.32 -6.72
N ILE A 514 2.54 22.10 -6.18
CA ILE A 514 1.72 20.99 -6.69
C ILE A 514 0.78 20.55 -5.57
N ARG A 515 -0.53 20.73 -5.79
CA ARG A 515 -1.55 20.44 -4.77
C ARG A 515 -2.91 20.11 -5.41
N SER A 516 -3.70 19.23 -4.76
CA SER A 516 -5.06 18.88 -5.22
C SER A 516 -6.17 19.67 -4.50
N LYS A 517 -5.87 20.22 -3.32
CA LYS A 517 -6.80 20.88 -2.39
C LYS A 517 -6.67 22.39 -2.45
N GLU A 518 -7.75 23.09 -2.13
CA GLU A 518 -7.73 24.55 -2.00
C GLU A 518 -6.83 25.01 -0.85
N ILE A 519 -6.38 26.28 -0.92
CA ILE A 519 -5.68 26.94 0.17
C ILE A 519 -6.69 27.84 0.87
N ASN A 520 -6.89 27.60 2.17
CA ASN A 520 -7.88 28.31 2.96
C ASN A 520 -7.69 29.84 2.84
N PRO A 521 -8.70 30.58 2.33
CA PRO A 521 -8.60 32.02 2.09
C PRO A 521 -8.30 32.86 3.33
N LYS A 522 -8.58 32.35 4.53
CA LYS A 522 -8.40 33.06 5.81
C LYS A 522 -7.01 32.89 6.42
N THR A 523 -6.10 32.20 5.75
CA THR A 523 -4.78 31.84 6.28
C THR A 523 -3.66 32.65 5.63
N GLN A 524 -2.49 32.77 6.29
CA GLN A 524 -1.31 33.38 5.69
C GLN A 524 -0.85 32.65 4.41
N GLY A 525 -1.15 31.35 4.30
CA GLY A 525 -0.91 30.57 3.09
C GLY A 525 -1.55 31.20 1.86
N LYS A 526 -2.76 31.77 1.95
CA LYS A 526 -3.39 32.45 0.82
C LYS A 526 -2.58 33.68 0.37
N THR A 527 -2.11 34.49 1.32
CA THR A 527 -1.25 35.65 1.02
C THR A 527 0.05 35.21 0.33
N TYR A 528 0.69 34.15 0.81
CA TYR A 528 1.91 33.61 0.17
C TYR A 528 1.64 33.02 -1.21
N LEU A 529 0.48 32.38 -1.42
CA LEU A 529 0.07 31.90 -2.73
C LEU A 529 -0.12 33.07 -3.71
N ASP A 530 -0.82 34.12 -3.31
CA ASP A 530 -1.05 35.30 -4.15
C ASP A 530 0.27 35.99 -4.51
N GLN A 531 1.23 36.01 -3.58
CA GLN A 531 2.58 36.49 -3.83
C GLN A 531 3.34 35.59 -4.81
N LEU A 532 3.28 34.25 -4.64
CA LEU A 532 3.88 33.27 -5.56
C LEU A 532 3.39 33.48 -7.00
N LEU A 533 2.08 33.63 -7.18
CA LEU A 533 1.43 33.80 -8.48
C LEU A 533 1.51 35.23 -9.05
N SER A 534 2.08 36.18 -8.29
CA SER A 534 2.23 37.56 -8.73
C SER A 534 3.16 37.68 -9.94
N LYS A 535 3.01 38.76 -10.71
CA LYS A 535 3.91 39.05 -11.83
C LYS A 535 5.38 39.24 -11.42
N GLU A 536 5.64 39.56 -10.15
CA GLU A 536 6.98 39.78 -9.63
C GLU A 536 7.73 38.45 -9.43
N LEU A 537 7.09 37.44 -8.83
CA LEU A 537 7.71 36.14 -8.60
C LEU A 537 7.48 35.15 -9.74
N GLY A 538 6.38 35.29 -10.50
CA GLY A 538 6.08 34.45 -11.65
C GLY A 538 6.11 32.95 -11.32
N GLY A 539 5.61 32.55 -10.16
CA GLY A 539 5.46 31.16 -9.75
C GLY A 539 4.21 30.51 -10.34
N GLU A 540 4.10 29.19 -10.16
CA GLU A 540 3.00 28.38 -10.70
C GLU A 540 2.31 27.54 -9.61
N PHE A 541 1.00 27.34 -9.77
CA PHE A 541 0.24 26.36 -9.00
C PHE A 541 -0.32 25.31 -9.95
N VAL A 542 0.28 24.12 -9.93
CA VAL A 542 -0.14 22.96 -10.71
C VAL A 542 -1.16 22.13 -9.93
N LYS A 543 -2.30 21.85 -10.57
CA LYS A 543 -3.32 20.96 -10.02
C LYS A 543 -2.82 19.52 -10.03
N LEU A 544 -2.83 18.88 -8.87
CA LEU A 544 -2.64 17.44 -8.78
C LEU A 544 -3.97 16.72 -9.00
N THR A 545 -4.02 15.81 -9.98
CA THR A 545 -5.14 14.88 -10.18
C THR A 545 -4.65 13.43 -10.12
N ILE A 546 -5.56 12.51 -9.80
CA ILE A 546 -5.30 11.07 -9.77
C ILE A 546 -4.81 10.59 -11.15
N GLU A 547 -5.51 11.00 -12.22
CA GLU A 547 -5.18 10.56 -13.59
C GLU A 547 -3.80 11.00 -14.04
N ASP A 548 -3.37 12.20 -13.66
CA ASP A 548 -2.06 12.72 -14.08
C ASP A 548 -0.90 12.13 -13.28
N ILE A 549 -1.08 11.84 -11.98
CA ILE A 549 0.00 11.29 -11.15
C ILE A 549 0.15 9.77 -11.30
N LYS A 550 -0.94 9.06 -11.60
CA LYS A 550 -1.00 7.60 -11.76
C LYS A 550 0.10 7.03 -12.66
N PRO A 551 0.32 7.51 -13.90
CA PRO A 551 1.39 6.98 -14.76
C PRO A 551 2.80 7.24 -14.23
N LEU A 552 3.02 8.36 -13.52
CA LEU A 552 4.32 8.66 -12.91
C LEU A 552 4.60 7.74 -11.71
N LEU A 553 3.59 7.48 -10.88
CA LEU A 553 3.68 6.50 -9.80
C LEU A 553 3.94 5.09 -10.34
N ALA A 554 3.25 4.67 -11.40
CA ALA A 554 3.45 3.36 -12.01
C ALA A 554 4.90 3.17 -12.50
N ILE A 555 5.47 4.19 -13.16
CA ILE A 555 6.87 4.19 -13.59
C ILE A 555 7.82 4.12 -12.38
N LEU A 556 7.56 4.90 -11.32
CA LEU A 556 8.38 4.87 -10.10
C LEU A 556 8.34 3.49 -9.42
N PHE A 557 7.15 2.89 -9.30
CA PHE A 557 6.99 1.57 -8.69
C PHE A 557 7.65 0.48 -9.51
N LEU A 558 7.53 0.53 -10.84
CA LEU A 558 8.27 -0.32 -11.76
C LEU A 558 9.79 -0.19 -11.54
N TRP A 559 10.29 1.03 -11.44
CA TRP A 559 11.72 1.28 -11.23
C TRP A 559 12.24 0.76 -9.88
N LYS A 560 11.51 1.03 -8.79
CA LYS A 560 11.83 0.52 -7.45
C LYS A 560 11.91 -1.01 -7.47
N SER A 561 11.03 -1.64 -8.24
CA SER A 561 10.83 -3.10 -8.28
C SER A 561 11.47 -3.76 -9.51
N ARG A 562 12.36 -3.04 -10.21
CA ARG A 562 12.97 -3.49 -11.47
C ARG A 562 13.69 -4.83 -11.32
N LYS A 563 14.32 -5.03 -10.15
CA LYS A 563 14.98 -6.29 -9.81
C LYS A 563 13.98 -7.41 -9.83
N ASP A 564 12.80 -7.26 -9.25
CA ASP A 564 11.80 -8.32 -9.21
C ASP A 564 11.24 -8.63 -10.59
N TYR A 565 10.94 -7.60 -11.37
CA TYR A 565 10.48 -7.72 -12.76
C TYR A 565 11.57 -8.18 -13.73
N GLU A 566 12.82 -8.28 -13.29
CA GLU A 566 13.98 -8.70 -14.10
C GLU A 566 14.20 -7.81 -15.33
N VAL A 567 13.78 -6.55 -15.21
CA VAL A 567 14.03 -5.49 -16.17
C VAL A 567 15.18 -4.62 -15.68
N ASN A 568 15.96 -4.09 -16.62
CA ASN A 568 17.07 -3.22 -16.30
C ASN A 568 16.72 -1.73 -16.48
N GLU A 569 17.61 -0.88 -15.97
CA GLU A 569 17.42 0.57 -15.95
C GLU A 569 17.35 1.18 -17.36
N GLN A 570 18.12 0.63 -18.30
CA GLN A 570 18.16 1.11 -19.69
C GLN A 570 16.87 0.75 -20.42
N GLU A 571 16.31 -0.43 -20.19
CA GLU A 571 15.03 -0.86 -20.76
C GLU A 571 13.88 0.03 -20.29
N ILE A 572 13.82 0.34 -18.98
CA ILE A 572 12.80 1.26 -18.42
C ILE A 572 12.96 2.65 -19.04
N THR A 573 14.18 3.17 -19.09
CA THR A 573 14.46 4.50 -19.67
C THR A 573 14.06 4.54 -21.16
N GLN A 574 14.43 3.51 -21.93
CA GLN A 574 14.07 3.38 -23.34
C GLN A 574 12.54 3.32 -23.51
N PHE A 575 11.84 2.58 -22.65
CA PHE A 575 10.38 2.50 -22.65
C PHE A 575 9.74 3.88 -22.39
N ILE A 576 10.24 4.63 -21.40
CA ILE A 576 9.77 5.99 -21.09
C ILE A 576 9.90 6.92 -22.31
N HIS A 577 11.06 6.91 -22.99
CA HIS A 577 11.28 7.73 -24.18
C HIS A 577 10.41 7.30 -25.37
N GLN A 578 10.29 5.99 -25.64
CA GLN A 578 9.50 5.48 -26.77
C GLN A 578 8.01 5.78 -26.63
N THR A 579 7.48 5.61 -25.43
CA THR A 579 6.06 5.84 -25.13
C THR A 579 5.73 7.30 -24.86
N LYS A 580 6.74 8.13 -24.57
CA LYS A 580 6.61 9.54 -24.17
C LYS A 580 5.68 9.74 -22.97
N ILE A 581 5.53 8.75 -22.09
CA ILE A 581 4.60 8.80 -20.95
C ILE A 581 4.89 10.01 -20.05
N VAL A 582 6.16 10.26 -19.75
CA VAL A 582 6.58 11.40 -18.92
C VAL A 582 6.50 12.70 -19.70
N ALA A 583 7.04 12.74 -20.93
CA ALA A 583 7.09 13.97 -21.72
C ALA A 583 5.69 14.50 -22.09
N ASN A 584 4.69 13.63 -22.19
CA ASN A 584 3.30 14.00 -22.44
C ASN A 584 2.46 14.21 -21.17
N ASN A 585 3.01 13.96 -19.99
CA ASN A 585 2.29 14.08 -18.73
C ASN A 585 1.93 15.54 -18.42
N TYR A 586 0.69 15.78 -17.97
CA TYR A 586 0.18 17.12 -17.71
C TYR A 586 0.98 17.84 -16.61
N ILE A 587 1.26 17.18 -15.48
CA ILE A 587 2.01 17.78 -14.36
C ILE A 587 3.40 18.21 -14.82
N ILE A 588 4.09 17.35 -15.57
CA ILE A 588 5.44 17.62 -16.09
C ILE A 588 5.43 18.81 -17.05
N LYS A 589 4.47 18.84 -17.98
CA LYS A 589 4.30 19.98 -18.90
C LYS A 589 4.02 21.26 -18.15
N GLU A 590 3.07 21.27 -17.22
CA GLU A 590 2.67 22.47 -16.49
C GLU A 590 3.84 23.04 -15.66
N ILE A 591 4.61 22.18 -14.96
CA ILE A 591 5.83 22.60 -14.23
C ILE A 591 6.81 23.33 -15.15
N LEU A 592 6.99 22.82 -16.37
CA LEU A 592 7.95 23.34 -17.35
C LEU A 592 7.36 24.42 -18.26
N SER A 593 6.07 24.73 -18.13
CA SER A 593 5.38 25.70 -18.98
C SER A 593 5.64 27.14 -18.54
N VAL A 594 5.14 28.10 -19.32
CA VAL A 594 5.16 29.50 -18.92
C VAL A 594 4.13 29.70 -17.80
N PRO A 595 4.49 30.32 -16.66
CA PRO A 595 3.59 30.44 -15.54
C PRO A 595 2.29 31.15 -15.91
N SER A 596 1.17 30.53 -15.58
CA SER A 596 -0.18 31.05 -15.79
C SER A 596 -0.47 32.21 -14.83
N GLY A 597 0.15 32.19 -13.64
CA GLY A 597 -0.14 33.11 -12.53
C GLY A 597 -1.57 32.98 -11.99
N LYS A 598 -2.24 31.85 -12.26
CA LYS A 598 -3.64 31.61 -11.89
C LYS A 598 -3.75 30.41 -10.97
N ILE A 599 -4.84 30.40 -10.21
CA ILE A 599 -5.23 29.23 -9.42
C ILE A 599 -6.00 28.27 -10.34
N PRO A 600 -5.64 26.98 -10.38
CA PRO A 600 -6.37 25.99 -11.16
C PRO A 600 -7.82 25.82 -10.71
N SER A 601 -8.71 25.48 -11.65
CA SER A 601 -10.11 25.20 -11.36
C SER A 601 -10.37 23.77 -10.86
N GLY A 602 -11.41 23.58 -10.06
CA GLY A 602 -11.88 22.27 -9.60
C GLY A 602 -10.96 21.61 -8.59
N LEU A 603 -10.38 22.41 -7.69
CA LEU A 603 -9.66 21.94 -6.50
C LEU A 603 -10.65 21.40 -5.46
N VAL A 604 -10.17 20.54 -4.57
CA VAL A 604 -11.00 19.98 -3.49
C VAL A 604 -11.09 20.98 -2.34
N GLU A 605 -12.32 21.34 -1.94
CA GLU A 605 -12.56 22.16 -0.74
C GLU A 605 -12.29 21.34 0.54
N GLU A 606 -11.39 21.84 1.40
CA GLU A 606 -11.07 21.17 2.68
C GLU A 606 -12.12 21.40 3.77
N ASP A 607 -12.90 22.48 3.67
CA ASP A 607 -13.89 22.90 4.67
C ASP A 607 -15.29 22.29 4.43
N CYS A 608 -15.46 21.46 3.40
CA CYS A 608 -16.74 20.83 3.13
C CYS A 608 -17.05 19.74 4.17
N ILE A 609 -17.83 20.09 5.19
CA ILE A 609 -18.75 19.13 5.83
C ILE A 609 -19.67 18.67 4.70
N THR A 610 -19.43 17.50 4.13
CA THR A 610 -20.20 17.00 2.98
C THR A 610 -21.63 16.63 3.39
N GLY A 611 -22.46 17.65 3.58
CA GLY A 611 -23.92 17.59 3.57
C GLY A 611 -24.47 17.43 2.15
N LYS A 612 -23.90 16.53 1.35
CA LYS A 612 -24.42 16.19 0.00
C LYS A 612 -24.64 14.68 -0.15
N ILE A 613 -25.39 14.10 0.78
CA ILE A 613 -26.29 12.97 0.52
C ILE A 613 -27.62 13.25 1.25
N GLN A 614 -28.23 14.39 0.94
CA GLN A 614 -29.67 14.56 1.11
C GLN A 614 -30.25 14.84 -0.27
N GLN A 615 -30.25 13.81 -1.12
CA GLN A 615 -31.21 13.66 -2.21
C GLN A 615 -31.04 12.25 -2.78
N ASN A 616 -32.16 11.51 -2.82
CA ASN A 616 -32.34 10.14 -3.27
C ASN A 616 -32.15 9.01 -2.24
N ILE A 617 -32.61 9.23 -1.01
CA ILE A 617 -33.35 8.16 -0.32
C ILE A 617 -34.81 8.59 -0.40
N ASN A 618 -35.62 7.89 -1.20
CA ASN A 618 -37.08 7.97 -1.08
C ASN A 618 -37.44 7.44 0.31
N ILE A 619 -37.47 8.35 1.28
CA ILE A 619 -38.05 8.12 2.60
C ILE A 619 -39.55 8.28 2.39
N THR A 620 -40.19 7.23 1.92
CA THR A 620 -41.64 7.08 2.01
C THR A 620 -41.88 5.57 2.04
N GLU A 621 -42.45 5.11 3.16
CA GLU A 621 -42.86 3.73 3.49
C GLU A 621 -41.95 2.83 4.37
N GLN A 622 -40.88 3.33 5.01
CA GLN A 622 -40.15 2.55 6.06
C GLN A 622 -39.84 3.30 7.38
N THR A 623 -40.40 4.49 7.58
CA THR A 623 -40.07 5.36 8.72
C THR A 623 -40.60 4.86 10.07
N GLN A 624 -41.58 3.95 10.10
CA GLN A 624 -42.07 3.33 11.33
C GLN A 624 -41.23 2.12 11.77
N ASP A 625 -40.71 1.32 10.83
CA ASP A 625 -39.84 0.18 11.14
C ASP A 625 -38.44 0.60 11.58
N VAL A 626 -37.91 1.71 11.04
CA VAL A 626 -36.59 2.21 11.45
C VAL A 626 -36.62 2.78 12.86
N ASN A 627 -37.67 3.50 13.26
CA ASN A 627 -37.77 4.02 14.63
C ASN A 627 -37.95 2.90 15.66
N ILE A 628 -38.76 1.87 15.36
CA ILE A 628 -38.90 0.68 16.23
C ILE A 628 -37.61 -0.15 16.26
N MET A 629 -36.85 -0.22 15.16
CA MET A 629 -35.53 -0.88 15.13
C MET A 629 -34.44 -0.11 15.86
N VAL A 630 -34.48 1.21 15.83
CA VAL A 630 -33.52 2.10 16.48
C VAL A 630 -33.79 2.16 17.98
N ASP A 631 -35.05 2.21 18.41
CA ASP A 631 -35.44 2.05 19.82
C ASP A 631 -35.05 0.67 20.36
N ASN A 632 -35.17 -0.38 19.55
CA ASN A 632 -34.66 -1.71 19.90
C ASN A 632 -33.12 -1.77 19.93
N LEU A 633 -32.42 -0.98 19.12
CA LEU A 633 -30.97 -0.89 19.15
C LEU A 633 -30.51 -0.11 20.39
N PHE A 634 -31.17 0.99 20.74
CA PHE A 634 -30.90 1.72 21.99
C PHE A 634 -31.20 0.85 23.21
N MET A 635 -32.34 0.14 23.22
CA MET A 635 -32.69 -0.82 24.28
C MET A 635 -31.70 -2.00 24.36
N LYS A 636 -31.23 -2.54 23.22
CA LYS A 636 -30.24 -3.64 23.18
C LYS A 636 -28.81 -3.18 23.47
N LEU A 637 -28.50 -1.92 23.17
CA LEU A 637 -27.27 -1.24 23.55
C LEU A 637 -27.43 -0.55 24.93
N GLY A 638 -28.44 -0.85 25.75
CA GLY A 638 -28.61 -0.25 27.09
C GLY A 638 -28.42 1.28 27.15
N LEU A 639 -28.97 2.00 26.16
CA LEU A 639 -28.88 3.44 25.96
C LEU A 639 -30.25 4.11 26.08
#